data_AF-A0AAC9U1Q9-F1
#
_entry.id   AF-A0AAC9U1Q9-F1
#
_cell.length_a   1.000
_cell.length_b   1.000
_cell.length_c   1.000
_cell.angle_alpha   90.00
_cell.angle_beta   90.00
_cell.angle_gamma   90.00
#
_symmetry.space_group_name_H-M   'P 1'
#
loop_
_entity.id
_entity.type
_entity.pdbx_description
1 polymer ?
#
loop_
_entity_poly.entity_id
_entity_poly.type
_entity_poly.pdbx_seq_one_letter_code
_entity_poly.pdbx_strand_id
1 'polypeptide(L)'
;MTNLNYQIGGCELDCKLMSLKHAQSSIKLSSKVFELLMLFINSPDNIVSRQQAVETIWLGNEGVGKKGFTNGIWVLRKAFKELGIEEEVFNTLPKLGYQLTLPVQALSAEQTPTPRKPYINILAASAVFALLTWLGYSWFSPSTPPVLDEPSTAQVVMAPTKIKVTNYGGVEEHIAVSHDGQRLAMQWRDNSLSGKIYIKELNQADAPLTLISFENNEEASPAWSLSDKKLAYVRVDHSGECQVRIRNLLDNTDALVASDCFYIPYKRIVSWSGVDDNRLIYAKKMDDRVALIAYSLTTKQSQQISFPNKNEIDYAPKWLKQDTQLAFIRERAASNLLNLVLQDQDGQLQQLIQDSGSIVDFDYSAREELFYVNNIDGAAAIISRIRPDGSQLSPIPQSGLPSSITLSDNNKLLYITEHISKEYITQQAYADGKQLRRISSSSRDMYGKYSQASDDILFLSNRSKLWSIWKNNKVSSKNITHSLGNVGVPAISPVSTDFAVNIMTDTGRTLYIGNIESENYRAIDTQGLEAENLSWSQDGRHLYFKGFADKRNGIYKLNVNSGELEQITQQKGVYAIEGKDSNTLYLSQFDQNGIWHFDRTTGQMNQLTDKLAKYDYGAFYYEQGYLYFLARDAEFDTIMRIKPDSEHHTPEVVRQYPADSVRKFFGLSRADGESYLVTLKLANEADVYGYSLTAN
;
A
#
# COMPACT_ATOMS: atom_id res chain seq x y z
N MET A 1 -10.41 34.22 10.54
CA MET A 1 -9.28 34.62 11.42
C MET A 1 -9.07 36.12 11.26
N THR A 2 -8.71 36.81 12.33
CA THR A 2 -8.50 38.28 12.37
C THR A 2 -7.23 38.70 11.62
N ASN A 3 -7.28 39.84 10.92
CA ASN A 3 -6.13 40.45 10.22
C ASN A 3 -5.15 41.11 11.20
N LEU A 4 -4.54 40.32 12.09
CA LEU A 4 -3.51 40.77 13.02
C LEU A 4 -2.14 40.31 12.52
N ASN A 5 -1.31 41.25 12.08
CA ASN A 5 0.13 41.05 11.93
C ASN A 5 0.81 41.40 13.26
N TYR A 6 2.06 41.00 13.46
CA TYR A 6 2.83 41.36 14.67
C TYR A 6 4.19 41.95 14.31
N GLN A 7 4.59 43.03 14.97
CA GLN A 7 5.96 43.49 14.99
C GLN A 7 6.70 42.72 16.11
N ILE A 8 7.85 42.10 15.78
CA ILE A 8 8.68 41.31 16.69
C ILE A 8 10.11 41.84 16.60
N GLY A 9 10.47 42.77 17.49
CA GLY A 9 11.68 43.56 17.35
C GLY A 9 11.68 44.32 16.01
N GLY A 10 12.72 44.10 15.18
CA GLY A 10 12.79 44.66 13.82
C GLY A 10 11.89 43.99 12.78
N CYS A 11 11.40 42.76 13.03
CA CYS A 11 10.69 41.98 12.00
C CYS A 11 9.17 42.17 12.04
N GLU A 12 8.54 42.28 10.87
CA GLU A 12 7.08 42.13 10.73
C GLU A 12 6.74 40.65 10.48
N LEU A 13 5.85 40.07 11.30
CA LEU A 13 5.21 38.78 11.09
C LEU A 13 3.88 38.98 10.36
N ASP A 14 3.84 38.54 9.10
CA ASP A 14 2.63 38.45 8.28
C ASP A 14 1.91 37.14 8.61
N CYS A 15 0.85 37.20 9.41
CA CYS A 15 0.13 36.00 9.85
C CYS A 15 -0.71 35.34 8.73
N LYS A 16 -0.95 36.04 7.61
CA LYS A 16 -1.65 35.48 6.45
C LYS A 16 -0.70 34.71 5.53
N LEU A 17 0.52 35.21 5.35
CA LEU A 17 1.56 34.58 4.52
C LEU A 17 2.51 33.67 5.31
N MET A 18 2.37 33.63 6.64
CA MET A 18 3.25 32.93 7.58
C MET A 18 4.72 33.30 7.38
N SER A 19 5.01 34.59 7.15
CA SER A 19 6.38 35.06 6.85
C SER A 19 6.85 36.16 7.78
N LEU A 20 8.14 36.10 8.13
CA LEU A 20 8.86 37.19 8.78
C LEU A 20 9.51 38.06 7.71
N LYS A 21 9.36 39.37 7.81
CA LYS A 21 9.91 40.37 6.90
C LYS A 21 10.80 41.34 7.68
N HIS A 22 11.93 41.71 7.10
CA HIS A 22 12.77 42.80 7.60
C HIS A 22 13.44 43.49 6.42
N ALA A 23 13.30 44.82 6.35
CA ALA A 23 13.67 45.62 5.17
C ALA A 23 13.08 45.02 3.86
N GLN A 24 13.93 44.66 2.88
CA GLN A 24 13.51 44.05 1.61
C GLN A 24 13.55 42.51 1.62
N SER A 25 13.94 41.90 2.74
CA SER A 25 14.09 40.44 2.88
C SER A 25 12.86 39.83 3.57
N SER A 26 12.43 38.66 3.11
CA SER A 26 11.27 37.94 3.63
C SER A 26 11.56 36.44 3.69
N ILE A 27 11.28 35.82 4.84
CA ILE A 27 11.44 34.37 5.07
C ILE A 27 10.08 33.78 5.43
N LYS A 28 9.63 32.80 4.65
CA LYS A 28 8.40 32.04 4.93
C LYS A 28 8.70 30.95 5.97
N LEU A 29 7.91 30.90 7.03
CA LEU A 29 7.95 29.87 8.06
C LEU A 29 7.03 28.71 7.65
N SER A 30 7.38 27.48 8.04
CA SER A 30 6.47 26.33 7.92
C SER A 30 5.38 26.38 9.01
N SER A 31 4.22 25.76 8.79
CA SER A 31 3.07 25.86 9.71
C SER A 31 3.45 25.56 11.16
N LYS A 32 4.19 24.48 11.43
CA LYS A 32 4.60 24.10 12.80
C LYS A 32 5.62 25.06 13.43
N VAL A 33 6.42 25.76 12.61
CA VAL A 33 7.37 26.78 13.07
C VAL A 33 6.66 28.12 13.32
N PHE A 34 5.69 28.46 12.47
CA PHE A 34 4.79 29.60 12.65
C PHE A 34 3.87 29.42 13.87
N GLU A 35 3.24 28.24 14.03
CA GLU A 35 2.45 27.87 15.20
C GLU A 35 3.28 27.96 16.50
N LEU A 36 4.56 27.55 16.46
CA LEU A 36 5.46 27.70 17.60
C LEU A 36 5.76 29.18 17.91
N LEU A 37 6.02 30.02 16.89
CA LEU A 37 6.21 31.46 17.09
C LEU A 37 4.93 32.15 17.61
N MET A 38 3.76 31.77 17.07
CA MET A 38 2.47 32.24 17.57
C MET A 38 2.18 31.76 18.99
N LEU A 39 2.61 30.56 19.38
CA LEU A 39 2.50 30.07 20.75
C LEU A 39 3.38 30.90 21.70
N PHE A 40 4.57 31.34 21.27
CA PHE A 40 5.36 32.32 22.03
C PHE A 40 4.63 33.65 22.18
N ILE A 41 4.18 34.25 21.07
CA ILE A 41 3.46 35.55 21.05
C ILE A 41 2.21 35.55 21.93
N ASN A 42 1.49 34.43 21.99
CA ASN A 42 0.24 34.30 22.75
C ASN A 42 0.44 33.79 24.19
N SER A 43 1.66 33.47 24.62
CA SER A 43 1.94 32.99 25.98
C SER A 43 2.37 34.13 26.91
N PRO A 44 2.00 34.12 28.20
CA PRO A 44 2.48 35.08 29.18
C PRO A 44 4.01 35.22 29.17
N ASP A 45 4.49 36.46 29.25
CA ASP A 45 5.92 36.84 29.21
C ASP A 45 6.70 36.29 27.99
N ASN A 46 5.99 35.87 26.95
CA ASN A 46 6.46 35.08 25.82
C ASN A 46 7.27 33.83 26.21
N ILE A 47 6.89 33.13 27.29
CA ILE A 47 7.54 31.91 27.78
C ILE A 47 6.75 30.68 27.33
N VAL A 48 7.43 29.68 26.73
CA VAL A 48 6.82 28.40 26.32
C VAL A 48 7.68 27.23 26.78
N SER A 49 7.03 26.27 27.45
CA SER A 49 7.68 25.01 27.82
C SER A 49 7.67 24.00 26.67
N ARG A 50 8.67 23.11 26.63
CA ARG A 50 8.71 22.04 25.60
C ARG A 50 7.45 21.17 25.65
N GLN A 51 6.92 20.89 26.85
CA GLN A 51 5.72 20.07 27.03
C GLN A 51 4.46 20.77 26.49
N GLN A 52 4.24 22.03 26.86
CA GLN A 52 3.12 22.86 26.37
C GLN A 52 3.11 22.92 24.83
N ALA A 53 4.29 23.05 24.20
CA ALA A 53 4.39 23.02 22.75
C ALA A 53 4.07 21.64 22.17
N VAL A 54 4.56 20.53 22.76
CA VAL A 54 4.22 19.15 22.35
C VAL A 54 2.71 18.89 22.43
N GLU A 55 2.07 19.32 23.51
CA GLU A 55 0.63 19.17 23.71
C GLU A 55 -0.18 20.02 22.72
N THR A 56 0.18 21.30 22.55
CA THR A 56 -0.58 22.26 21.72
C THR A 56 -0.38 22.05 20.22
N ILE A 57 0.86 21.80 19.78
CA ILE A 57 1.25 21.81 18.36
C ILE A 57 1.31 20.40 17.77
N TRP A 58 1.63 19.39 18.61
CA TRP A 58 1.76 17.98 18.20
C TRP A 58 0.74 17.05 18.88
N LEU A 59 -0.32 17.61 19.49
CA LEU A 59 -1.45 16.88 20.08
C LEU A 59 -1.02 15.77 21.06
N GLY A 60 0.05 16.01 21.83
CA GLY A 60 0.59 15.06 22.81
C GLY A 60 1.54 13.99 22.25
N ASN A 61 1.84 13.98 20.94
CA ASN A 61 2.81 13.06 20.35
C ASN A 61 4.25 13.40 20.79
N GLU A 62 4.70 12.81 21.90
CA GLU A 62 6.03 13.07 22.45
C GLU A 62 7.19 12.73 21.50
N GLY A 63 7.08 11.63 20.75
CA GLY A 63 8.17 11.08 19.93
C GLY A 63 8.54 12.01 18.77
N VAL A 64 7.53 12.53 18.08
CA VAL A 64 7.71 13.54 17.02
C VAL A 64 7.89 14.93 17.64
N GLY A 65 7.07 15.30 18.62
CA GLY A 65 7.02 16.65 19.18
C GLY A 65 8.31 17.10 19.87
N LYS A 66 9.00 16.21 20.62
CA LYS A 66 10.28 16.57 21.29
C LYS A 66 11.37 16.95 20.27
N LYS A 67 11.41 16.26 19.12
CA LYS A 67 12.31 16.59 18.00
C LYS A 67 11.82 17.83 17.25
N GLY A 68 10.52 17.89 16.95
CA GLY A 68 9.87 19.01 16.26
C GLY A 68 10.08 20.35 16.96
N PHE A 69 9.88 20.42 18.28
CA PHE A 69 10.14 21.62 19.09
C PHE A 69 11.59 22.07 19.01
N THR A 70 12.54 21.14 19.18
CA THR A 70 13.97 21.44 19.16
C THR A 70 14.42 21.96 17.78
N ASN A 71 13.90 21.37 16.71
CA ASN A 71 14.10 21.87 15.35
C ASN A 71 13.43 23.24 15.14
N GLY A 72 12.22 23.44 15.66
CA GLY A 72 11.49 24.70 15.53
C GLY A 72 12.24 25.89 16.13
N ILE A 73 12.79 25.75 17.34
CA ILE A 73 13.66 26.78 17.96
C ILE A 73 14.89 27.08 17.10
N TRP A 74 15.51 26.04 16.50
CA TRP A 74 16.66 26.22 15.62
C TRP A 74 16.29 26.96 14.33
N VAL A 75 15.17 26.60 13.69
CA VAL A 75 14.68 27.27 12.47
C VAL A 75 14.32 28.73 12.75
N LEU A 76 13.65 29.03 13.87
CA LEU A 76 13.31 30.42 14.23
C LEU A 76 14.59 31.25 14.44
N ARG A 77 15.54 30.77 15.25
CA ARG A 77 16.84 31.46 15.44
C ARG A 77 17.56 31.70 14.11
N LYS A 78 17.54 30.72 13.20
CA LYS A 78 18.12 30.85 11.86
C LYS A 78 17.40 31.92 11.03
N ALA A 79 16.07 31.91 10.98
CA ALA A 79 15.27 32.85 10.20
C ALA A 79 15.49 34.31 10.64
N PHE A 80 15.44 34.60 11.94
CA PHE A 80 15.72 35.95 12.44
C PHE A 80 17.16 36.40 12.11
N LYS A 81 18.15 35.49 12.22
CA LYS A 81 19.54 35.79 11.85
C LYS A 81 19.73 36.05 10.35
N GLU A 82 19.07 35.28 9.48
CA GLU A 82 19.09 35.49 8.02
C GLU A 82 18.37 36.79 7.60
N LEU A 83 17.44 37.29 8.43
CA LEU A 83 16.85 38.62 8.30
C LEU A 83 17.73 39.75 8.89
N GLY A 84 18.95 39.45 9.37
CA GLY A 84 19.89 40.44 9.88
C GLY A 84 19.63 40.90 11.32
N ILE A 85 18.87 40.14 12.11
CA ILE A 85 18.74 40.38 13.55
C ILE A 85 19.92 39.70 14.28
N GLU A 86 20.80 40.52 14.89
CA GLU A 86 21.97 40.05 15.63
C GLU A 86 21.69 39.77 17.12
N GLU A 87 20.54 40.20 17.64
CA GLU A 87 20.10 39.99 19.02
C GLU A 87 19.75 38.52 19.32
N GLU A 88 19.96 38.07 20.57
CA GLU A 88 19.62 36.70 20.98
C GLU A 88 18.11 36.52 21.15
N VAL A 89 17.45 36.09 20.07
CA VAL A 89 15.98 35.98 19.95
C VAL A 89 15.31 35.03 20.96
N PHE A 90 16.01 33.99 21.42
CA PHE A 90 15.45 33.03 22.37
C PHE A 90 16.41 32.73 23.50
N ASN A 91 16.05 33.10 24.73
CA ASN A 91 16.76 32.68 25.94
C ASN A 91 16.22 31.32 26.44
N THR A 92 17.06 30.54 27.13
CA THR A 92 16.68 29.24 27.72
C THR A 92 16.55 29.38 29.23
N LEU A 93 15.33 29.29 29.76
CA LEU A 93 15.03 29.44 31.17
C LEU A 93 14.97 28.06 31.88
N PRO A 94 15.86 27.78 32.85
CA PRO A 94 15.87 26.50 33.56
C PRO A 94 14.49 26.17 34.16
N LYS A 95 14.02 24.94 33.93
CA LYS A 95 12.71 24.39 34.36
C LYS A 95 11.46 25.07 33.78
N LEU A 96 11.55 26.24 33.14
CA LEU A 96 10.41 26.94 32.54
C LEU A 96 10.30 26.71 31.03
N GLY A 97 11.43 26.66 30.32
CA GLY A 97 11.46 26.40 28.88
C GLY A 97 12.29 27.42 28.11
N TYR A 98 11.69 28.01 27.08
CA TYR A 98 12.31 29.07 26.27
C TYR A 98 11.50 30.35 26.40
N GLN A 99 12.15 31.50 26.20
CA GLN A 99 11.50 32.80 26.15
C GLN A 99 11.88 33.51 24.85
N LEU A 100 10.89 34.04 24.12
CA LEU A 100 11.11 34.99 23.02
C LEU A 100 11.44 36.35 23.63
N THR A 101 12.66 36.84 23.39
CA THR A 101 13.23 38.03 24.04
C THR A 101 12.88 39.34 23.33
N LEU A 102 12.60 39.27 22.02
CA LEU A 102 12.26 40.43 21.20
C LEU A 102 10.88 41.01 21.60
N PRO A 103 10.73 42.35 21.65
CA PRO A 103 9.44 42.97 22.00
C PRO A 103 8.40 42.68 20.92
N VAL A 104 7.20 42.28 21.33
CA VAL A 104 6.08 41.95 20.44
C VAL A 104 4.99 43.02 20.52
N GLN A 105 4.50 43.49 19.37
CA GLN A 105 3.38 44.43 19.26
C GLN A 105 2.42 44.00 18.15
N ALA A 106 1.11 44.14 18.35
CA ALA A 106 0.12 43.82 17.32
C ALA A 106 -0.08 44.99 16.34
N LEU A 107 -0.05 44.70 15.05
CA LEU A 107 -0.29 45.65 13.97
C LEU A 107 -1.73 45.48 13.43
N SER A 108 -2.50 46.57 13.44
CA SER A 108 -3.84 46.63 12.83
C SER A 108 -3.75 47.21 11.42
N ALA A 109 -4.32 46.52 10.43
CA ALA A 109 -4.16 46.87 9.03
C ALA A 109 -5.18 47.91 8.53
N GLU A 110 -4.71 49.12 8.22
CA GLU A 110 -5.39 50.00 7.25
C GLU A 110 -4.96 49.67 5.82
N GLN A 111 -5.90 49.76 4.87
CA GLN A 111 -5.69 49.39 3.47
C GLN A 111 -5.37 50.62 2.61
N THR A 112 -4.45 50.48 1.65
CA THR A 112 -4.47 51.32 0.44
C THR A 112 -3.86 50.60 -0.77
N PRO A 113 -4.54 50.54 -1.92
CA PRO A 113 -3.98 50.04 -3.18
C PRO A 113 -3.60 51.20 -4.12
N THR A 114 -2.51 51.06 -4.89
CA THR A 114 -2.26 51.90 -6.08
C THR A 114 -1.60 51.10 -7.22
N PRO A 115 -2.09 51.21 -8.47
CA PRO A 115 -1.53 50.53 -9.64
C PRO A 115 -0.57 51.43 -10.44
N ARG A 116 0.30 50.83 -11.27
CA ARG A 116 0.88 51.47 -12.48
C ARG A 116 1.36 50.46 -13.52
N LYS A 117 1.04 50.74 -14.79
CA LYS A 117 1.60 50.21 -16.05
C LYS A 117 2.18 51.42 -16.82
N PRO A 118 2.70 51.28 -18.05
CA PRO A 118 3.75 50.38 -18.56
C PRO A 118 4.91 51.20 -19.19
N TYR A 119 5.95 50.55 -19.73
CA TYR A 119 6.84 51.20 -20.72
C TYR A 119 7.26 50.28 -21.86
N ILE A 120 7.48 50.92 -23.01
CA ILE A 120 7.89 50.44 -24.34
C ILE A 120 8.81 51.57 -24.88
N ASN A 121 9.72 51.44 -25.85
CA ASN A 121 9.92 50.49 -26.95
C ASN A 121 11.38 50.62 -27.47
N ILE A 122 11.70 50.03 -28.64
CA ILE A 122 12.79 50.40 -29.59
C ILE A 122 14.19 49.87 -29.22
N LEU A 123 14.99 49.18 -30.05
CA LEU A 123 14.93 48.43 -31.33
C LEU A 123 16.41 48.19 -31.75
N ALA A 124 16.64 47.29 -32.74
CA ALA A 124 17.86 47.16 -33.57
C ALA A 124 19.14 46.60 -32.87
N ALA A 125 20.02 45.78 -33.45
CA ALA A 125 20.11 45.06 -34.75
C ALA A 125 21.14 43.88 -34.58
N SER A 126 21.38 42.90 -35.46
CA SER A 126 20.74 42.41 -36.69
C SER A 126 21.31 41.01 -37.08
N ALA A 127 20.70 40.36 -38.08
CA ALA A 127 21.18 39.23 -38.89
C ALA A 127 22.69 38.84 -38.82
N VAL A 128 22.98 37.61 -38.34
CA VAL A 128 24.25 36.89 -38.57
C VAL A 128 24.06 35.38 -38.80
N PHE A 129 23.16 34.71 -38.06
CA PHE A 129 23.18 33.24 -37.93
C PHE A 129 22.42 32.40 -38.98
N ALA A 130 22.06 32.98 -40.13
CA ALA A 130 21.32 32.29 -41.20
C ALA A 130 22.15 31.97 -42.47
N LEU A 131 23.44 32.31 -42.50
CA LEU A 131 24.30 32.14 -43.68
C LEU A 131 25.49 31.18 -43.50
N LEU A 132 25.65 30.56 -42.31
CA LEU A 132 26.73 29.62 -42.01
C LEU A 132 26.30 28.13 -42.05
N THR A 133 25.00 27.86 -42.19
CA THR A 133 24.44 26.50 -42.15
C THR A 133 24.29 25.82 -43.52
N TRP A 134 24.63 26.51 -44.62
CA TRP A 134 24.40 26.00 -45.99
C TRP A 134 25.68 25.75 -46.82
N LEU A 135 26.86 26.22 -46.38
CA LEU A 135 28.13 26.11 -47.13
C LEU A 135 29.14 25.10 -46.56
N GLY A 136 28.88 24.50 -45.40
CA GLY A 136 29.71 23.43 -44.83
C GLY A 136 29.34 22.01 -45.30
N TYR A 137 28.25 21.85 -46.05
CA TYR A 137 27.58 20.55 -46.24
C TYR A 137 27.96 19.80 -47.54
N SER A 138 28.90 20.31 -48.34
CA SER A 138 29.10 19.83 -49.72
C SER A 138 30.48 19.29 -50.10
N TRP A 139 31.53 19.41 -49.27
CA TRP A 139 32.89 18.91 -49.58
C TRP A 139 33.58 18.22 -48.38
N PHE A 140 33.04 17.10 -47.90
CA PHE A 140 33.82 16.06 -47.22
C PHE A 140 33.11 14.71 -47.37
N SER A 141 33.47 13.96 -48.42
CA SER A 141 33.14 12.53 -48.55
C SER A 141 34.41 11.72 -48.30
N PRO A 142 34.63 11.17 -47.10
CA PRO A 142 35.66 10.18 -46.87
C PRO A 142 35.23 8.84 -47.47
N SER A 143 36.17 8.16 -48.14
CA SER A 143 36.01 6.78 -48.59
C SER A 143 35.82 5.82 -47.40
N THR A 144 34.93 4.84 -47.58
CA THR A 144 34.59 3.84 -46.56
C THR A 144 35.78 2.92 -46.23
N PRO A 145 36.25 2.86 -44.96
CA PRO A 145 37.08 1.76 -44.49
C PRO A 145 36.23 0.50 -44.20
N PRO A 146 36.82 -0.70 -44.09
CA PRO A 146 36.09 -1.93 -43.81
C PRO A 146 35.50 -1.92 -42.39
N VAL A 147 34.31 -2.51 -42.25
CA VAL A 147 33.67 -2.71 -40.94
C VAL A 147 34.49 -3.71 -40.13
N LEU A 148 34.95 -3.27 -38.95
CA LEU A 148 35.25 -4.16 -37.83
C LEU A 148 34.06 -4.10 -36.89
N ASP A 149 33.54 -5.25 -36.46
CA ASP A 149 32.38 -5.33 -35.59
C ASP A 149 32.67 -4.64 -34.24
N GLU A 150 32.10 -3.45 -34.04
CA GLU A 150 32.08 -2.84 -32.71
C GLU A 150 31.18 -3.69 -31.78
N PRO A 151 31.63 -3.96 -30.53
CA PRO A 151 30.79 -4.66 -29.58
C PRO A 151 29.54 -3.81 -29.30
N SER A 152 28.38 -4.37 -29.63
CA SER A 152 27.05 -3.81 -29.37
C SER A 152 27.03 -2.90 -28.13
N THR A 153 27.00 -1.58 -28.37
CA THR A 153 26.71 -0.60 -27.33
C THR A 153 25.25 -0.78 -26.94
N ALA A 154 25.01 -1.72 -26.02
CA ALA A 154 23.73 -1.86 -25.34
C ALA A 154 23.37 -0.48 -24.80
N GLN A 155 22.31 0.13 -25.34
CA GLN A 155 21.83 1.42 -24.88
C GLN A 155 21.56 1.29 -23.38
N VAL A 156 22.27 2.08 -22.58
CA VAL A 156 22.03 2.16 -21.14
C VAL A 156 20.69 2.86 -20.98
N VAL A 157 19.62 2.07 -20.91
CA VAL A 157 18.27 2.56 -20.60
C VAL A 157 18.35 3.18 -19.22
N MET A 158 18.44 4.51 -19.16
CA MET A 158 18.43 5.24 -17.91
C MET A 158 17.12 4.92 -17.20
N ALA A 159 17.21 4.32 -16.00
CA ALA A 159 16.03 4.04 -15.21
C ALA A 159 15.29 5.37 -14.93
N PRO A 160 13.95 5.41 -15.07
CA PRO A 160 13.20 6.64 -14.88
C PRO A 160 13.42 7.17 -13.47
N THR A 161 13.63 8.49 -13.35
CA THR A 161 13.88 9.12 -12.06
C THR A 161 12.64 9.03 -11.19
N LYS A 162 12.75 8.28 -10.09
CA LYS A 162 11.72 8.09 -9.06
C LYS A 162 11.80 9.22 -8.04
N ILE A 163 10.71 9.96 -7.88
CA ILE A 163 10.58 11.12 -6.99
C ILE A 163 9.54 10.76 -5.92
N LYS A 164 9.86 10.95 -4.63
CA LYS A 164 8.88 10.77 -3.55
C LYS A 164 7.98 12.01 -3.48
N VAL A 165 6.67 11.85 -3.64
CA VAL A 165 5.69 12.96 -3.73
C VAL A 165 5.04 13.23 -2.37
N THR A 166 4.85 12.18 -1.59
CA THR A 166 4.22 12.19 -0.28
C THR A 166 4.98 11.29 0.69
N ASN A 167 4.70 11.42 1.98
CA ASN A 167 5.37 10.68 3.05
C ASN A 167 4.52 10.62 4.33
N TYR A 168 3.19 10.61 4.21
CA TYR A 168 2.29 10.68 5.35
C TYR A 168 2.12 9.28 5.95
N GLY A 169 2.22 9.15 7.28
CA GLY A 169 2.02 7.86 7.95
C GLY A 169 0.59 7.36 7.70
N GLY A 170 0.44 6.07 7.39
CA GLY A 170 -0.83 5.49 6.95
C GLY A 170 -0.78 5.05 5.47
N VAL A 171 -1.94 4.79 4.89
CA VAL A 171 -2.08 4.27 3.53
C VAL A 171 -2.72 5.36 2.64
N GLU A 172 -1.92 5.88 1.72
CA GLU A 172 -2.35 6.76 0.64
C GLU A 172 -2.74 5.91 -0.58
N GLU A 173 -3.96 6.06 -1.11
CA GLU A 173 -4.52 5.20 -2.16
C GLU A 173 -5.46 5.99 -3.08
N HIS A 174 -5.98 5.33 -4.14
CA HIS A 174 -6.94 5.91 -5.09
C HIS A 174 -6.51 7.32 -5.56
N ILE A 175 -5.36 7.40 -6.23
CA ILE A 175 -4.78 8.68 -6.63
C ILE A 175 -5.35 9.17 -7.97
N ALA A 176 -5.55 10.49 -8.08
CA ALA A 176 -5.93 11.16 -9.32
C ALA A 176 -5.26 12.54 -9.40
N VAL A 177 -4.46 12.77 -10.44
CA VAL A 177 -3.86 14.09 -10.71
C VAL A 177 -4.83 14.97 -11.49
N SER A 178 -4.82 16.27 -11.22
CA SER A 178 -5.61 17.27 -11.94
C SER A 178 -5.13 17.45 -13.38
N HIS A 179 -6.00 17.92 -14.27
CA HIS A 179 -5.68 18.14 -15.69
C HIS A 179 -4.59 19.21 -15.85
N ASP A 180 -4.57 20.24 -15.01
CA ASP A 180 -3.49 21.22 -14.97
C ASP A 180 -2.14 20.64 -14.45
N GLY A 181 -2.15 19.48 -13.82
CA GLY A 181 -0.98 18.82 -13.24
C GLY A 181 -0.50 19.43 -11.91
N GLN A 182 -1.22 20.38 -11.33
CA GLN A 182 -0.79 21.09 -10.12
C GLN A 182 -1.27 20.44 -8.82
N ARG A 183 -2.28 19.56 -8.86
CA ARG A 183 -2.92 18.99 -7.67
C ARG A 183 -3.07 17.48 -7.78
N LEU A 184 -2.89 16.80 -6.66
CA LEU A 184 -3.10 15.36 -6.51
C LEU A 184 -4.21 15.13 -5.50
N ALA A 185 -5.35 14.60 -5.97
CA ALA A 185 -6.36 14.04 -5.10
C ALA A 185 -5.96 12.59 -4.73
N MET A 186 -6.21 12.20 -3.49
CA MET A 186 -5.94 10.86 -2.98
C MET A 186 -6.95 10.49 -1.89
N GLN A 187 -7.22 9.21 -1.73
CA GLN A 187 -7.67 8.68 -0.45
C GLN A 187 -6.46 8.62 0.50
N TRP A 188 -6.62 9.02 1.76
CA TRP A 188 -5.68 8.67 2.83
C TRP A 188 -6.45 8.09 4.02
N ARG A 189 -5.88 7.04 4.61
CA ARG A 189 -6.38 6.39 5.85
C ARG A 189 -5.23 6.18 6.82
N ASP A 190 -5.48 6.39 8.11
CA ASP A 190 -4.65 5.86 9.18
C ASP A 190 -5.30 4.60 9.79
N ASN A 191 -4.63 3.96 10.76
CA ASN A 191 -5.10 2.70 11.35
C ASN A 191 -6.40 2.83 12.17
N SER A 192 -6.95 4.03 12.35
CA SER A 192 -8.14 4.32 13.16
C SER A 192 -9.31 4.96 12.38
N LEU A 193 -9.10 5.30 11.11
CA LEU A 193 -10.07 6.05 10.31
C LEU A 193 -10.48 5.32 9.03
N SER A 194 -11.78 5.37 8.70
CA SER A 194 -12.24 5.16 7.33
C SER A 194 -11.56 6.15 6.39
N GLY A 195 -11.17 5.71 5.20
CA GLY A 195 -10.39 6.55 4.29
C GLY A 195 -11.15 7.82 3.88
N LYS A 196 -10.45 8.96 3.82
CA LYS A 196 -11.01 10.25 3.38
C LYS A 196 -10.29 10.76 2.14
N ILE A 197 -10.95 11.65 1.40
CA ILE A 197 -10.35 12.31 0.25
C ILE A 197 -9.60 13.57 0.68
N TYR A 198 -8.34 13.67 0.26
CA TYR A 198 -7.48 14.82 0.44
C TYR A 198 -6.94 15.31 -0.90
N ILE A 199 -6.58 16.60 -0.97
CA ILE A 199 -5.82 17.19 -2.07
C ILE A 199 -4.46 17.67 -1.56
N LYS A 200 -3.40 17.37 -2.31
CA LYS A 200 -2.05 17.93 -2.18
C LYS A 200 -1.73 18.83 -3.37
N GLU A 201 -1.15 20.01 -3.13
CA GLU A 201 -0.52 20.82 -4.17
C GLU A 201 0.85 20.21 -4.56
N LEU A 202 1.03 19.88 -5.84
CA LEU A 202 2.25 19.27 -6.39
C LEU A 202 3.35 20.30 -6.67
N ASN A 203 3.00 21.57 -6.82
CA ASN A 203 3.95 22.68 -7.01
C ASN A 203 4.78 23.03 -5.75
N GLN A 204 4.44 22.43 -4.59
CA GLN A 204 5.05 22.70 -3.29
C GLN A 204 5.24 21.38 -2.54
N ALA A 205 6.48 20.89 -2.44
CA ALA A 205 6.80 19.61 -1.79
C ALA A 205 6.24 19.51 -0.35
N ASP A 206 6.34 20.59 0.42
CA ASP A 206 5.86 20.69 1.81
C ASP A 206 4.41 21.19 1.94
N ALA A 207 3.62 21.21 0.85
CA ALA A 207 2.21 21.60 0.92
C ALA A 207 1.40 20.64 1.82
N PRO A 208 0.60 21.17 2.77
CA PRO A 208 -0.26 20.36 3.63
C PRO A 208 -1.38 19.70 2.83
N LEU A 209 -1.88 18.56 3.32
CA LEU A 209 -3.09 17.96 2.80
C LEU A 209 -4.32 18.80 3.15
N THR A 210 -5.16 19.08 2.15
CA THR A 210 -6.47 19.70 2.34
C THR A 210 -7.53 18.60 2.36
N LEU A 211 -8.23 18.43 3.49
CA LEU A 211 -9.36 17.50 3.60
C LEU A 211 -10.55 17.99 2.76
N ILE A 212 -11.09 17.11 1.92
CA ILE A 212 -12.20 17.43 0.99
C ILE A 212 -13.51 16.76 1.40
N SER A 213 -13.44 15.60 2.06
CA SER A 213 -14.59 14.80 2.44
C SER A 213 -14.68 14.68 3.97
N PHE A 214 -15.75 15.24 4.54
CA PHE A 214 -15.82 15.61 5.96
C PHE A 214 -16.65 14.65 6.83
N GLU A 215 -17.37 13.72 6.22
CA GLU A 215 -18.26 12.81 6.95
C GLU A 215 -17.54 11.54 7.40
N ASN A 216 -18.06 10.87 8.43
CA ASN A 216 -17.42 9.68 8.99
C ASN A 216 -17.63 8.39 8.17
N ASN A 217 -17.60 8.47 6.83
CA ASN A 217 -17.81 7.33 5.93
C ASN A 217 -16.51 6.87 5.25
N GLU A 218 -16.50 5.72 4.56
CA GLU A 218 -15.37 5.30 3.73
C GLU A 218 -15.46 6.01 2.38
N GLU A 219 -14.49 6.86 2.05
CA GLU A 219 -14.55 7.75 0.88
C GLU A 219 -13.29 7.56 0.01
N ALA A 220 -13.50 7.24 -1.27
CA ALA A 220 -12.50 6.65 -2.16
C ALA A 220 -12.68 7.06 -3.63
N SER A 221 -11.76 6.61 -4.51
CA SER A 221 -11.84 6.81 -5.97
C SER A 221 -12.13 8.26 -6.41
N PRO A 222 -11.34 9.26 -6.01
CA PRO A 222 -11.50 10.62 -6.50
C PRO A 222 -11.21 10.71 -8.00
N ALA A 223 -11.92 11.59 -8.70
CA ALA A 223 -11.70 11.91 -10.11
C ALA A 223 -11.99 13.39 -10.38
N TRP A 224 -11.11 14.05 -11.12
CA TRP A 224 -11.21 15.48 -11.45
C TRP A 224 -12.10 15.73 -12.65
N SER A 225 -12.95 16.76 -12.58
CA SER A 225 -13.61 17.32 -13.77
C SER A 225 -12.60 17.98 -14.70
N LEU A 226 -12.90 18.09 -15.99
CA LEU A 226 -11.99 18.70 -16.99
C LEU A 226 -11.49 20.11 -16.60
N SER A 227 -12.31 20.93 -15.92
CA SER A 227 -11.88 22.27 -15.46
C SER A 227 -11.14 22.30 -14.11
N ASP A 228 -10.92 21.13 -13.49
CA ASP A 228 -10.38 20.93 -12.14
C ASP A 228 -11.07 21.73 -11.01
N LYS A 229 -12.35 22.10 -11.21
CA LYS A 229 -13.19 22.79 -10.21
C LYS A 229 -14.08 21.86 -9.40
N LYS A 230 -14.35 20.64 -9.91
CA LYS A 230 -15.15 19.62 -9.24
C LYS A 230 -14.33 18.36 -9.05
N LEU A 231 -14.63 17.64 -7.98
CA LEU A 231 -14.10 16.32 -7.70
C LEU A 231 -15.26 15.35 -7.53
N ALA A 232 -15.34 14.33 -8.38
CA ALA A 232 -16.23 13.20 -8.15
C ALA A 232 -15.52 12.20 -7.24
N TYR A 233 -16.26 11.49 -6.39
CA TYR A 233 -15.70 10.47 -5.50
C TYR A 233 -16.78 9.45 -5.13
N VAL A 234 -16.35 8.30 -4.61
CA VAL A 234 -17.25 7.29 -4.00
C VAL A 234 -17.29 7.50 -2.50
N ARG A 235 -18.48 7.36 -1.92
CA ARG A 235 -18.71 7.21 -0.48
C ARG A 235 -19.42 5.89 -0.23
N VAL A 236 -18.91 5.10 0.71
CA VAL A 236 -19.60 3.92 1.27
C VAL A 236 -19.95 4.23 2.71
N ASP A 237 -21.24 4.19 3.03
CA ASP A 237 -21.72 4.46 4.37
C ASP A 237 -21.63 3.25 5.31
N HIS A 238 -22.06 3.43 6.55
CA HIS A 238 -21.99 2.39 7.60
C HIS A 238 -22.90 1.18 7.32
N SER A 239 -23.89 1.30 6.42
CA SER A 239 -24.73 0.18 5.97
C SER A 239 -24.10 -0.59 4.79
N GLY A 240 -23.07 -0.02 4.15
CA GLY A 240 -22.47 -0.54 2.94
C GLY A 240 -23.10 -0.03 1.64
N GLU A 241 -23.99 0.97 1.69
CA GLU A 241 -24.53 1.59 0.47
C GLU A 241 -23.45 2.44 -0.22
N CYS A 242 -23.26 2.22 -1.53
CA CYS A 242 -22.26 2.92 -2.35
C CYS A 242 -22.90 4.11 -3.04
N GLN A 243 -22.37 5.30 -2.79
CA GLN A 243 -22.79 6.56 -3.38
C GLN A 243 -21.71 7.16 -4.28
N VAL A 244 -22.08 7.58 -5.48
CA VAL A 244 -21.27 8.50 -6.30
C VAL A 244 -21.64 9.92 -5.91
N ARG A 245 -20.64 10.73 -5.57
CA ARG A 245 -20.81 12.10 -5.10
C ARG A 245 -19.92 13.07 -5.88
N ILE A 246 -20.30 14.33 -5.90
CA ILE A 246 -19.50 15.43 -6.46
C ILE A 246 -19.31 16.50 -5.39
N ARG A 247 -18.06 16.88 -5.16
CA ARG A 247 -17.67 18.11 -4.47
C ARG A 247 -17.42 19.21 -5.48
N ASN A 248 -17.98 20.40 -5.28
CA ASN A 248 -17.52 21.62 -5.95
C ASN A 248 -16.50 22.31 -5.04
N LEU A 249 -15.29 22.54 -5.54
CA LEU A 249 -14.15 22.99 -4.73
C LEU A 249 -14.18 24.49 -4.43
N LEU A 250 -14.96 25.30 -5.17
CA LEU A 250 -15.02 26.75 -4.98
C LEU A 250 -16.00 27.17 -3.87
N ASP A 251 -17.19 26.58 -3.85
CA ASP A 251 -18.25 26.85 -2.86
C ASP A 251 -18.35 25.77 -1.76
N ASN A 252 -17.52 24.72 -1.87
CA ASN A 252 -17.46 23.58 -0.98
C ASN A 252 -18.79 22.78 -0.86
N THR A 253 -19.65 22.86 -1.87
CA THR A 253 -20.92 22.11 -1.93
C THR A 253 -20.71 20.64 -2.30
N ASP A 254 -21.64 19.80 -1.86
CA ASP A 254 -21.56 18.34 -1.98
C ASP A 254 -22.89 17.77 -2.46
N ALA A 255 -22.88 17.01 -3.57
CA ALA A 255 -24.08 16.52 -4.23
C ALA A 255 -24.02 15.02 -4.47
N LEU A 256 -25.13 14.32 -4.16
CA LEU A 256 -25.34 12.92 -4.54
C LEU A 256 -25.66 12.85 -6.06
N VAL A 257 -25.00 11.92 -6.75
CA VAL A 257 -25.23 11.62 -8.18
C VAL A 257 -26.03 10.33 -8.33
N ALA A 258 -25.61 9.27 -7.64
CA ALA A 258 -26.21 7.94 -7.67
C ALA A 258 -25.91 7.20 -6.35
N SER A 259 -26.74 6.24 -5.96
CA SER A 259 -26.54 5.39 -4.76
C SER A 259 -26.55 3.88 -5.05
N ASP A 260 -26.38 3.52 -6.33
CA ASP A 260 -26.35 2.15 -6.84
C ASP A 260 -24.95 1.73 -7.34
N CYS A 261 -23.88 2.45 -6.94
CA CYS A 261 -22.55 2.11 -7.39
C CYS A 261 -22.03 0.78 -6.80
N PHE A 262 -20.95 0.29 -7.39
CA PHE A 262 -20.22 -0.86 -6.90
C PHE A 262 -18.85 -0.42 -6.41
N TYR A 263 -18.50 -0.76 -5.16
CA TYR A 263 -17.20 -0.45 -4.57
C TYR A 263 -16.46 -1.73 -4.17
N ILE A 264 -15.18 -1.80 -4.56
CA ILE A 264 -14.19 -2.72 -4.00
C ILE A 264 -13.01 -1.87 -3.54
N PRO A 265 -12.42 -2.13 -2.36
CA PRO A 265 -11.18 -1.50 -1.93
C PRO A 265 -10.07 -1.56 -2.99
N TYR A 266 -9.27 -0.50 -3.09
CA TYR A 266 -8.16 -0.38 -4.04
C TYR A 266 -8.54 -0.35 -5.54
N LYS A 267 -9.84 -0.32 -5.89
CA LYS A 267 -10.31 -0.26 -7.29
C LYS A 267 -10.90 1.10 -7.65
N ARG A 268 -10.48 1.69 -8.77
CA ARG A 268 -11.08 2.92 -9.33
C ARG A 268 -12.51 2.61 -9.81
N ILE A 269 -13.48 3.42 -9.38
CA ILE A 269 -14.92 3.20 -9.62
C ILE A 269 -15.52 4.27 -10.54
N VAL A 270 -15.07 5.52 -10.43
CA VAL A 270 -15.64 6.69 -11.13
C VAL A 270 -14.56 7.45 -11.92
N SER A 271 -14.95 8.02 -13.07
CA SER A 271 -14.12 8.89 -13.91
C SER A 271 -14.98 9.96 -14.59
N TRP A 272 -14.39 11.10 -14.94
CA TRP A 272 -15.06 12.15 -15.74
C TRP A 272 -14.89 11.95 -17.24
N SER A 273 -15.73 12.64 -18.01
CA SER A 273 -15.50 13.02 -19.40
C SER A 273 -14.16 13.75 -19.57
N GLY A 274 -13.45 13.43 -20.65
CA GLY A 274 -12.25 14.16 -21.07
C GLY A 274 -12.55 15.40 -21.92
N VAL A 275 -13.82 15.74 -22.16
CA VAL A 275 -14.24 16.89 -22.99
C VAL A 275 -15.24 17.84 -22.33
N ASP A 276 -15.83 17.49 -21.18
CA ASP A 276 -16.75 18.38 -20.46
C ASP A 276 -16.82 18.16 -18.92
N ASP A 277 -17.42 19.15 -18.24
CA ASP A 277 -17.69 19.19 -16.80
C ASP A 277 -19.10 18.66 -16.43
N ASN A 278 -19.74 17.91 -17.35
CA ASN A 278 -21.15 17.48 -17.27
C ASN A 278 -21.32 15.95 -17.18
N ARG A 279 -20.42 15.16 -17.78
CA ARG A 279 -20.55 13.70 -17.89
C ARG A 279 -19.55 12.96 -17.00
N LEU A 280 -20.04 11.88 -16.39
CA LEU A 280 -19.32 10.94 -15.54
C LEU A 280 -19.53 9.51 -16.06
N ILE A 281 -18.58 8.61 -15.79
CA ILE A 281 -18.81 7.15 -15.78
C ILE A 281 -18.61 6.64 -14.37
N TYR A 282 -19.46 5.71 -13.92
CA TYR A 282 -19.21 4.91 -12.72
C TYR A 282 -19.58 3.44 -12.92
N ALA A 283 -18.99 2.55 -12.12
CA ALA A 283 -19.40 1.15 -12.04
C ALA A 283 -20.66 1.00 -11.16
N LYS A 284 -21.72 0.40 -11.71
CA LYS A 284 -23.01 0.16 -11.05
C LYS A 284 -23.21 -1.32 -10.73
N LYS A 285 -23.69 -1.60 -9.52
CA LYS A 285 -24.06 -2.95 -9.11
C LYS A 285 -25.39 -3.36 -9.76
N MET A 286 -25.43 -4.56 -10.33
CA MET A 286 -26.64 -5.24 -10.81
C MET A 286 -26.80 -6.57 -10.05
N ASP A 287 -27.88 -7.31 -10.29
CA ASP A 287 -28.19 -8.56 -9.57
C ASP A 287 -27.11 -9.64 -9.70
N ASP A 288 -26.50 -9.78 -10.89
CA ASP A 288 -25.56 -10.86 -11.21
C ASP A 288 -24.26 -10.39 -11.91
N ARG A 289 -24.02 -9.07 -11.98
CA ARG A 289 -22.85 -8.45 -12.65
C ARG A 289 -22.65 -6.99 -12.20
N VAL A 290 -21.56 -6.38 -12.66
CA VAL A 290 -21.30 -4.94 -12.47
C VAL A 290 -20.98 -4.32 -13.82
N ALA A 291 -21.75 -3.30 -14.21
CA ALA A 291 -21.65 -2.65 -15.52
C ALA A 291 -21.32 -1.16 -15.40
N LEU A 292 -20.75 -0.58 -16.46
CA LEU A 292 -20.41 0.84 -16.51
C LEU A 292 -21.60 1.69 -16.97
N ILE A 293 -21.86 2.78 -16.25
CA ILE A 293 -22.96 3.70 -16.48
C ILE A 293 -22.40 5.10 -16.74
N ALA A 294 -22.73 5.68 -17.90
CA ALA A 294 -22.57 7.11 -18.15
C ALA A 294 -23.71 7.89 -17.48
N TYR A 295 -23.39 9.00 -16.82
CA TYR A 295 -24.34 9.92 -16.20
C TYR A 295 -24.15 11.34 -16.71
N SER A 296 -25.24 12.07 -16.96
CA SER A 296 -25.23 13.48 -17.38
C SER A 296 -25.84 14.37 -16.28
N LEU A 297 -25.06 15.34 -15.78
CA LEU A 297 -25.47 16.24 -14.70
C LEU A 297 -26.60 17.20 -15.12
N THR A 298 -26.63 17.62 -16.38
CA THR A 298 -27.64 18.53 -16.92
C THR A 298 -29.00 17.84 -17.10
N THR A 299 -29.01 16.61 -17.65
CA THR A 299 -30.27 15.89 -17.90
C THR A 299 -30.68 14.97 -16.75
N LYS A 300 -29.77 14.68 -15.81
CA LYS A 300 -29.93 13.71 -14.72
C LYS A 300 -30.28 12.30 -15.19
N GLN A 301 -29.86 11.95 -16.41
CA GLN A 301 -30.09 10.65 -17.02
C GLN A 301 -28.84 9.77 -16.94
N SER A 302 -29.08 8.48 -16.74
CA SER A 302 -28.09 7.40 -16.76
C SER A 302 -28.25 6.56 -18.03
N GLN A 303 -27.14 6.16 -18.64
CA GLN A 303 -27.10 5.22 -19.76
C GLN A 303 -26.05 4.14 -19.47
N GLN A 304 -26.41 2.87 -19.63
CA GLN A 304 -25.44 1.77 -19.59
C GLN A 304 -24.59 1.78 -20.86
N ILE A 305 -23.27 1.71 -20.69
CA ILE A 305 -22.28 1.81 -21.78
C ILE A 305 -21.39 0.58 -21.95
N SER A 306 -21.27 -0.27 -20.90
CA SER A 306 -20.66 -1.59 -21.02
C SER A 306 -21.69 -2.70 -20.78
N PHE A 307 -21.50 -3.85 -21.43
CA PHE A 307 -22.41 -4.99 -21.40
C PHE A 307 -21.66 -6.26 -20.97
N PRO A 308 -21.36 -6.42 -19.67
CA PRO A 308 -20.72 -7.61 -19.14
C PRO A 308 -21.67 -8.82 -19.12
N ASN A 309 -21.09 -10.02 -19.17
CA ASN A 309 -21.82 -11.26 -18.96
C ASN A 309 -22.20 -11.45 -17.47
N LYS A 310 -22.94 -12.52 -17.19
CA LYS A 310 -23.19 -12.95 -15.82
C LYS A 310 -21.88 -13.27 -15.10
N ASN A 311 -21.74 -12.80 -13.86
CA ASN A 311 -20.56 -12.91 -13.00
C ASN A 311 -19.30 -12.19 -13.56
N GLU A 312 -19.46 -11.25 -14.50
CA GLU A 312 -18.39 -10.33 -14.91
C GLU A 312 -18.55 -8.97 -14.20
N ILE A 313 -17.43 -8.34 -13.88
CA ILE A 313 -17.35 -7.07 -13.15
C ILE A 313 -16.52 -6.08 -13.97
N ASP A 314 -17.15 -5.02 -14.48
CA ASP A 314 -16.47 -3.92 -15.18
C ASP A 314 -16.18 -2.75 -14.22
N TYR A 315 -14.94 -2.28 -14.17
CA TYR A 315 -14.50 -1.17 -13.31
C TYR A 315 -13.28 -0.41 -13.90
N ALA A 316 -12.75 0.56 -13.14
CA ALA A 316 -11.67 1.46 -13.53
C ALA A 316 -11.88 2.19 -14.88
N PRO A 317 -13.11 2.68 -15.20
CA PRO A 317 -13.42 3.29 -16.48
C PRO A 317 -12.51 4.49 -16.77
N LYS A 318 -12.11 4.65 -18.04
CA LYS A 318 -11.46 5.87 -18.55
C LYS A 318 -11.89 6.14 -19.99
N TRP A 319 -12.32 7.37 -20.27
CA TRP A 319 -12.55 7.85 -21.63
C TRP A 319 -11.23 8.15 -22.35
N LEU A 320 -11.19 7.83 -23.64
CA LEU A 320 -10.07 8.06 -24.56
C LEU A 320 -10.58 8.82 -25.80
N LYS A 321 -9.65 9.49 -26.50
CA LYS A 321 -9.85 10.14 -27.81
C LYS A 321 -11.14 10.97 -27.89
N GLN A 322 -11.28 11.99 -27.03
CA GLN A 322 -12.47 12.86 -26.96
C GLN A 322 -13.77 12.11 -26.62
N ASP A 323 -13.71 11.20 -25.64
CA ASP A 323 -14.82 10.32 -25.23
C ASP A 323 -15.37 9.41 -26.35
N THR A 324 -14.56 9.10 -27.37
CA THR A 324 -14.97 8.21 -28.46
C THR A 324 -14.55 6.76 -28.25
N GLN A 325 -13.63 6.50 -27.33
CA GLN A 325 -13.24 5.15 -26.93
C GLN A 325 -13.27 5.02 -25.41
N LEU A 326 -13.60 3.84 -24.90
CA LEU A 326 -13.71 3.55 -23.47
C LEU A 326 -12.75 2.42 -23.10
N ALA A 327 -11.83 2.67 -22.16
CA ALA A 327 -11.02 1.62 -21.56
C ALA A 327 -11.55 1.27 -20.16
N PHE A 328 -11.49 -0.01 -19.79
CA PHE A 328 -11.90 -0.50 -18.47
C PHE A 328 -11.24 -1.85 -18.14
N ILE A 329 -11.20 -2.20 -16.85
CA ILE A 329 -10.80 -3.54 -16.40
C ILE A 329 -12.08 -4.39 -16.26
N ARG A 330 -12.05 -5.59 -16.83
CA ARG A 330 -13.09 -6.62 -16.66
C ARG A 330 -12.54 -7.81 -15.89
N GLU A 331 -13.15 -8.10 -14.75
CA GLU A 331 -12.86 -9.27 -13.92
C GLU A 331 -13.92 -10.36 -14.13
N ARG A 332 -13.48 -11.62 -14.27
CA ARG A 332 -14.33 -12.81 -14.35
C ARG A 332 -14.35 -13.49 -12.99
N ALA A 333 -15.37 -13.21 -12.17
CA ALA A 333 -15.41 -13.63 -10.76
C ALA A 333 -15.39 -15.17 -10.55
N ALA A 334 -15.73 -15.97 -11.57
CA ALA A 334 -15.65 -17.42 -11.52
C ALA A 334 -14.21 -17.98 -11.65
N SER A 335 -13.27 -17.22 -12.24
CA SER A 335 -11.88 -17.63 -12.46
C SER A 335 -10.85 -16.69 -11.82
N ASN A 336 -11.28 -15.53 -11.30
CA ASN A 336 -10.43 -14.43 -10.85
C ASN A 336 -9.44 -13.92 -11.91
N LEU A 337 -9.77 -14.11 -13.19
CA LEU A 337 -8.98 -13.62 -14.32
C LEU A 337 -9.44 -12.24 -14.75
N LEU A 338 -8.49 -11.37 -15.07
CA LEU A 338 -8.72 -9.97 -15.42
C LEU A 338 -8.26 -9.67 -16.85
N ASN A 339 -9.03 -8.83 -17.53
CA ASN A 339 -8.73 -8.32 -18.86
C ASN A 339 -8.70 -6.79 -18.82
N LEU A 340 -7.74 -6.18 -19.52
CA LEU A 340 -7.83 -4.76 -19.88
C LEU A 340 -8.55 -4.67 -21.22
N VAL A 341 -9.72 -4.04 -21.24
CA VAL A 341 -10.60 -3.97 -22.40
C VAL A 341 -10.60 -2.55 -22.95
N LEU A 342 -10.48 -2.42 -24.27
CA LEU A 342 -10.72 -1.21 -25.03
C LEU A 342 -11.98 -1.40 -25.88
N GLN A 343 -12.94 -0.49 -25.73
CA GLN A 343 -14.18 -0.43 -26.48
C GLN A 343 -14.15 0.78 -27.43
N ASP A 344 -14.53 0.58 -28.69
CA ASP A 344 -14.59 1.65 -29.69
C ASP A 344 -15.98 2.34 -29.78
N GLN A 345 -16.13 3.25 -30.75
CA GLN A 345 -17.36 4.02 -31.00
C GLN A 345 -18.55 3.12 -31.36
N ASP A 346 -18.29 2.01 -32.05
CA ASP A 346 -19.31 1.05 -32.50
C ASP A 346 -19.60 -0.04 -31.45
N GLY A 347 -18.90 0.01 -30.31
CA GLY A 347 -19.03 -0.93 -29.20
C GLY A 347 -18.26 -2.24 -29.39
N GLN A 348 -17.35 -2.33 -30.36
CA GLN A 348 -16.46 -3.49 -30.51
C GLN A 348 -15.44 -3.52 -29.38
N LEU A 349 -15.13 -4.73 -28.89
CA LEU A 349 -14.24 -4.95 -27.75
C LEU A 349 -12.92 -5.57 -28.20
N GLN A 350 -11.82 -4.91 -27.85
CA GLN A 350 -10.45 -5.40 -27.98
C GLN A 350 -9.86 -5.66 -26.60
N GLN A 351 -9.21 -6.81 -26.40
CA GLN A 351 -8.49 -7.11 -25.16
C GLN A 351 -7.01 -6.72 -25.33
N LEU A 352 -6.55 -5.74 -24.54
CA LEU A 352 -5.15 -5.27 -24.53
C LEU A 352 -4.28 -6.11 -23.58
N ILE A 353 -4.88 -6.64 -22.52
CA ILE A 353 -4.35 -7.71 -21.69
C ILE A 353 -5.46 -8.74 -21.55
N GLN A 354 -5.16 -10.01 -21.75
CA GLN A 354 -6.11 -11.12 -21.65
C GLN A 354 -5.72 -12.05 -20.49
N ASP A 355 -6.74 -12.51 -19.76
CA ASP A 355 -6.68 -13.61 -18.77
C ASP A 355 -5.50 -13.51 -17.78
N SER A 356 -5.21 -12.30 -17.31
CA SER A 356 -4.17 -12.04 -16.33
C SER A 356 -4.64 -12.36 -14.91
N GLY A 357 -3.76 -12.94 -14.09
CA GLY A 357 -4.01 -13.18 -12.67
C GLY A 357 -4.03 -11.91 -11.80
N SER A 358 -3.59 -10.75 -12.31
CA SER A 358 -3.78 -9.47 -11.63
C SER A 358 -3.60 -8.28 -12.58
N ILE A 359 -4.63 -7.44 -12.65
CA ILE A 359 -4.55 -6.06 -13.14
C ILE A 359 -5.06 -5.18 -12.00
N VAL A 360 -4.21 -4.29 -11.49
CA VAL A 360 -4.54 -3.48 -10.31
C VAL A 360 -5.31 -2.23 -10.73
N ASP A 361 -4.68 -1.41 -11.57
CA ASP A 361 -5.20 -0.16 -12.13
C ASP A 361 -4.42 0.20 -13.42
N PHE A 362 -4.92 1.17 -14.20
CA PHE A 362 -4.24 1.67 -15.41
C PHE A 362 -4.50 3.16 -15.65
N ASP A 363 -3.60 3.83 -16.36
CA ASP A 363 -3.85 5.14 -16.95
C ASP A 363 -3.36 5.21 -18.41
N TYR A 364 -3.76 6.23 -19.17
CA TYR A 364 -3.51 6.38 -20.60
C TYR A 364 -3.03 7.80 -20.95
N SER A 365 -1.92 7.89 -21.66
CA SER A 365 -1.43 9.13 -22.29
C SER A 365 -2.13 9.36 -23.61
N ALA A 366 -2.86 10.47 -23.72
CA ALA A 366 -3.39 10.93 -25.00
C ALA A 366 -2.28 11.49 -25.91
N ARG A 367 -1.15 11.89 -25.33
CA ARG A 367 0.03 12.41 -26.03
C ARG A 367 0.88 11.33 -26.68
N GLU A 368 1.15 10.23 -25.96
CA GLU A 368 1.98 9.12 -26.44
C GLU A 368 1.15 7.99 -27.09
N GLU A 369 -0.19 8.10 -27.06
CA GLU A 369 -1.13 7.02 -27.36
C GLU A 369 -0.74 5.71 -26.66
N LEU A 370 -0.54 5.76 -25.33
CA LEU A 370 0.06 4.67 -24.57
C LEU A 370 -0.63 4.45 -23.23
N PHE A 371 -0.96 3.20 -22.93
CA PHE A 371 -1.42 2.74 -21.63
C PHE A 371 -0.22 2.41 -20.73
N TYR A 372 -0.29 2.88 -19.48
CA TYR A 372 0.55 2.41 -18.37
C TYR A 372 -0.35 1.57 -17.46
N VAL A 373 -0.01 0.29 -17.31
CA VAL A 373 -0.88 -0.69 -16.63
C VAL A 373 -0.10 -1.33 -15.48
N ASN A 374 -0.64 -1.25 -14.27
CA ASN A 374 -0.11 -1.99 -13.14
C ASN A 374 -0.69 -3.42 -13.16
N ASN A 375 0.15 -4.41 -13.44
CA ASN A 375 -0.26 -5.81 -13.54
C ASN A 375 0.83 -6.75 -13.01
N ILE A 376 0.48 -8.03 -12.86
CA ILE A 376 1.48 -9.08 -12.66
C ILE A 376 1.86 -9.69 -14.01
N ASP A 377 3.16 -9.93 -14.19
CA ASP A 377 3.75 -10.76 -15.24
C ASP A 377 4.63 -11.83 -14.57
N GLY A 378 4.38 -13.10 -14.91
CA GLY A 378 4.89 -14.25 -14.14
C GLY A 378 4.58 -14.13 -12.65
N ALA A 379 5.62 -13.86 -11.85
CA ALA A 379 5.52 -13.61 -10.41
C ALA A 379 5.99 -12.19 -9.98
N ALA A 380 6.16 -11.27 -10.92
CA ALA A 380 6.61 -9.90 -10.67
C ALA A 380 5.47 -8.89 -10.90
N ALA A 381 5.31 -7.92 -10.00
CA ALA A 381 4.48 -6.75 -10.26
C ALA A 381 5.24 -5.78 -11.18
N ILE A 382 4.66 -5.45 -12.32
CA ILE A 382 5.27 -4.59 -13.34
C ILE A 382 4.33 -3.46 -13.74
N ILE A 383 4.90 -2.40 -14.32
CA ILE A 383 4.14 -1.36 -15.01
C ILE A 383 4.33 -1.57 -16.51
N SER A 384 3.38 -2.28 -17.13
CA SER A 384 3.38 -2.53 -18.58
C SER A 384 3.12 -1.25 -19.36
N ARG A 385 3.70 -1.17 -20.56
CA ARG A 385 3.47 -0.10 -21.53
C ARG A 385 2.85 -0.71 -22.78
N ILE A 386 1.61 -0.36 -23.09
CA ILE A 386 0.82 -1.02 -24.15
C ILE A 386 0.19 0.02 -25.06
N ARG A 387 0.28 -0.14 -26.38
CA ARG A 387 -0.41 0.72 -27.35
C ARG A 387 -1.86 0.27 -27.57
N PRO A 388 -2.75 1.15 -28.09
CA PRO A 388 -4.11 0.79 -28.48
C PRO A 388 -4.23 -0.37 -29.48
N ASP A 389 -3.20 -0.68 -30.26
CA ASP A 389 -3.16 -1.85 -31.15
C ASP A 389 -2.85 -3.18 -30.42
N GLY A 390 -2.61 -3.14 -29.10
CA GLY A 390 -2.21 -4.27 -28.26
C GLY A 390 -0.69 -4.53 -28.23
N SER A 391 0.11 -3.78 -29.00
CA SER A 391 1.57 -3.96 -28.99
C SER A 391 2.18 -3.49 -27.66
N GLN A 392 2.99 -4.36 -27.07
CA GLN A 392 3.68 -4.08 -25.80
C GLN A 392 5.06 -3.48 -26.04
N LEU A 393 5.44 -2.53 -25.17
CA LEU A 393 6.76 -1.94 -25.08
C LEU A 393 7.45 -2.42 -23.79
N SER A 394 8.76 -2.24 -23.70
CA SER A 394 9.52 -2.53 -22.47
C SER A 394 8.86 -1.85 -21.26
N PRO A 395 8.56 -2.60 -20.17
CA PRO A 395 7.87 -2.08 -19.00
C PRO A 395 8.74 -1.05 -18.27
N ILE A 396 8.10 -0.22 -17.44
CA ILE A 396 8.83 0.73 -16.58
C ILE A 396 9.53 -0.06 -15.47
N PRO A 397 10.88 0.09 -15.31
CA PRO A 397 11.58 -0.47 -14.16
C PRO A 397 11.07 0.19 -12.88
N GLN A 398 10.48 -0.61 -12.00
CA GLN A 398 9.88 -0.14 -10.74
C GLN A 398 10.33 -1.04 -9.58
N SER A 399 10.18 -0.54 -8.36
CA SER A 399 10.56 -1.28 -7.15
C SER A 399 9.59 -0.95 -6.03
N GLY A 400 8.95 -1.98 -5.47
CA GLY A 400 7.88 -1.84 -4.50
C GLY A 400 6.70 -2.75 -4.84
N LEU A 401 5.59 -2.54 -4.14
CA LEU A 401 4.29 -3.15 -4.45
C LEU A 401 3.37 -2.02 -4.93
N PRO A 402 3.33 -1.74 -6.24
CA PRO A 402 2.53 -0.65 -6.79
C PRO A 402 1.03 -0.97 -6.69
N SER A 403 0.20 0.06 -6.55
CA SER A 403 -1.25 -0.07 -6.56
C SER A 403 -1.92 0.93 -7.52
N SER A 404 -2.50 2.00 -7.02
CA SER A 404 -3.17 3.04 -7.82
C SER A 404 -2.19 3.77 -8.73
N ILE A 405 -2.64 4.14 -9.94
CA ILE A 405 -1.80 4.77 -10.97
C ILE A 405 -2.51 5.95 -11.64
N THR A 406 -1.84 7.09 -11.79
CA THR A 406 -2.39 8.25 -12.50
C THR A 406 -1.33 9.06 -13.24
N LEU A 407 -1.66 9.56 -14.42
CA LEU A 407 -0.74 10.20 -15.36
C LEU A 407 -1.01 11.71 -15.48
N SER A 408 0.06 12.51 -15.47
CA SER A 408 0.02 13.91 -15.89
C SER A 408 0.81 14.12 -17.18
N ASP A 409 0.11 14.24 -18.32
CA ASP A 409 0.70 14.54 -19.63
C ASP A 409 1.40 15.92 -19.67
N ASN A 410 0.94 16.88 -18.85
CA ASN A 410 1.57 18.21 -18.69
C ASN A 410 2.96 18.10 -18.08
N ASN A 411 3.07 17.35 -16.96
CA ASN A 411 4.32 17.22 -16.22
C ASN A 411 5.22 16.08 -16.74
N LYS A 412 4.69 15.21 -17.62
CA LYS A 412 5.30 13.94 -18.04
C LYS A 412 5.67 13.04 -16.84
N LEU A 413 4.78 13.00 -15.85
CA LEU A 413 4.94 12.22 -14.63
C LEU A 413 3.84 11.18 -14.53
N LEU A 414 4.26 9.94 -14.29
CA LEU A 414 3.39 8.84 -13.89
C LEU A 414 3.45 8.72 -12.37
N TYR A 415 2.35 9.03 -11.70
CA TYR A 415 2.22 8.87 -10.26
C TYR A 415 1.74 7.46 -9.94
N ILE A 416 2.37 6.83 -8.96
CA ILE A 416 2.13 5.45 -8.54
C ILE A 416 2.11 5.43 -7.01
N THR A 417 1.04 4.89 -6.42
CA THR A 417 1.05 4.50 -5.01
C THR A 417 1.89 3.24 -4.85
N GLU A 418 2.76 3.18 -3.83
CA GLU A 418 3.50 1.98 -3.46
C GLU A 418 3.33 1.60 -2.00
N HIS A 419 2.90 0.36 -1.75
CA HIS A 419 2.77 -0.17 -0.39
C HIS A 419 4.12 -0.50 0.26
N ILE A 420 4.30 0.02 1.48
CA ILE A 420 5.37 -0.34 2.40
C ILE A 420 4.76 -1.19 3.52
N SER A 421 4.70 -2.49 3.29
CA SER A 421 4.38 -3.47 4.32
C SER A 421 5.66 -4.00 4.95
N LYS A 422 5.75 -4.00 6.28
CA LYS A 422 6.84 -4.61 7.06
C LYS A 422 6.25 -5.42 8.20
N GLU A 423 6.74 -6.65 8.34
CA GLU A 423 6.46 -7.54 9.46
C GLU A 423 7.76 -7.96 10.12
N TYR A 424 7.66 -8.33 11.40
CA TYR A 424 8.73 -8.97 12.14
C TYR A 424 8.20 -10.16 12.93
N ILE A 425 9.08 -11.10 13.23
CA ILE A 425 8.77 -12.25 14.07
C ILE A 425 9.36 -12.02 15.46
N THR A 426 8.60 -12.36 16.49
CA THR A 426 9.08 -12.35 17.87
C THR A 426 8.73 -13.64 18.58
N GLN A 427 9.71 -14.17 19.32
CA GLN A 427 9.54 -15.24 20.29
C GLN A 427 9.22 -14.61 21.65
N GLN A 428 8.14 -15.05 22.30
CA GLN A 428 7.70 -14.53 23.59
C GLN A 428 7.39 -15.69 24.55
N ALA A 429 7.86 -15.58 25.80
CA ALA A 429 7.59 -16.57 26.84
C ALA A 429 6.10 -16.68 27.18
N TYR A 430 5.60 -17.83 27.63
CA TYR A 430 4.22 -17.92 28.12
C TYR A 430 4.03 -17.22 29.49
N ALA A 431 5.04 -17.25 30.37
CA ALA A 431 4.90 -16.85 31.77
C ALA A 431 4.72 -15.33 31.99
N ASP A 432 5.52 -14.51 31.31
CA ASP A 432 5.50 -13.04 31.37
C ASP A 432 5.40 -12.38 29.97
N GLY A 433 5.53 -13.18 28.91
CA GLY A 433 5.73 -12.73 27.53
C GLY A 433 6.80 -11.67 27.36
N LYS A 434 7.89 -11.80 28.11
CA LYS A 434 9.17 -11.20 27.74
C LYS A 434 9.53 -11.62 26.31
N GLN A 435 9.90 -10.65 25.48
CA GLN A 435 10.48 -10.91 24.17
C GLN A 435 11.84 -11.60 24.35
N LEU A 436 11.92 -12.88 23.98
CA LEU A 436 13.15 -13.67 24.05
C LEU A 436 14.05 -13.45 22.84
N ARG A 437 13.43 -13.30 21.66
CA ARG A 437 14.11 -13.19 20.36
C ARG A 437 13.26 -12.37 19.40
N ARG A 438 13.90 -11.60 18.52
CA ARG A 438 13.25 -10.82 17.46
C ARG A 438 14.01 -10.98 16.14
N ILE A 439 13.30 -11.28 15.07
CA ILE A 439 13.80 -11.35 13.70
C ILE A 439 13.09 -10.27 12.90
N SER A 440 13.85 -9.32 12.36
CA SER A 440 13.34 -8.14 11.66
C SER A 440 14.38 -7.66 10.65
N SER A 441 13.94 -7.02 9.57
CA SER A 441 14.79 -6.41 8.56
C SER A 441 14.09 -5.20 7.93
N SER A 442 14.66 -4.64 6.86
CA SER A 442 13.99 -3.68 5.97
C SER A 442 12.88 -4.30 5.11
N SER A 443 12.81 -5.63 5.07
CA SER A 443 11.90 -6.45 4.27
C SER A 443 10.78 -7.06 5.13
N ARG A 444 9.87 -7.82 4.52
CA ARG A 444 8.80 -8.53 5.21
C ARG A 444 9.32 -9.84 5.76
N ASP A 445 9.37 -10.00 7.09
CA ASP A 445 9.77 -11.24 7.74
C ASP A 445 8.56 -11.86 8.44
N MET A 446 8.05 -12.99 7.93
CA MET A 446 6.74 -13.55 8.30
C MET A 446 6.77 -15.05 8.63
N TYR A 447 5.78 -15.45 9.45
CA TYR A 447 5.37 -16.85 9.66
C TYR A 447 6.47 -17.76 10.16
N GLY A 448 7.28 -17.27 11.10
CA GLY A 448 8.34 -18.04 11.74
C GLY A 448 7.88 -19.42 12.23
N LYS A 449 8.77 -20.40 12.15
CA LYS A 449 8.63 -21.75 12.67
C LYS A 449 9.93 -22.13 13.36
N TYR A 450 9.85 -22.58 14.61
CA TYR A 450 11.00 -22.99 15.40
C TYR A 450 11.33 -24.47 15.16
N SER A 451 12.63 -24.79 15.04
CA SER A 451 13.10 -26.18 15.05
C SER A 451 13.59 -26.55 16.45
N GLN A 452 12.94 -27.54 17.07
CA GLN A 452 13.41 -28.14 18.32
C GLN A 452 14.75 -28.88 18.15
N ALA A 453 15.06 -29.34 16.93
CA ALA A 453 16.28 -30.10 16.65
C ALA A 453 17.54 -29.20 16.57
N SER A 454 17.42 -27.97 16.07
CA SER A 454 18.57 -27.08 15.85
C SER A 454 18.48 -25.68 16.50
N ASP A 455 17.39 -25.33 17.20
CA ASP A 455 17.15 -23.99 17.80
C ASP A 455 17.15 -22.84 16.76
N ASP A 456 17.10 -23.21 15.48
CA ASP A 456 16.85 -22.31 14.36
C ASP A 456 15.38 -21.88 14.30
N ILE A 457 15.15 -20.68 13.77
CA ILE A 457 13.83 -20.28 13.28
C ILE A 457 13.91 -20.18 11.77
N LEU A 458 13.10 -20.98 11.07
CA LEU A 458 12.82 -20.77 9.65
C LEU A 458 11.70 -19.74 9.51
N PHE A 459 11.79 -18.87 8.51
CA PHE A 459 10.77 -17.85 8.25
C PHE A 459 10.71 -17.49 6.77
N LEU A 460 9.56 -16.98 6.34
CA LEU A 460 9.33 -16.50 5.00
C LEU A 460 9.81 -15.04 4.88
N SER A 461 10.60 -14.71 3.85
CA SER A 461 11.04 -13.34 3.63
C SER A 461 11.29 -12.99 2.16
N ASN A 462 11.02 -11.73 1.79
CA ASN A 462 11.22 -11.16 0.44
C ASN A 462 12.52 -10.35 0.30
N ARG A 463 13.48 -10.48 1.24
CA ARG A 463 14.83 -9.87 1.18
C ARG A 463 15.56 -10.10 -0.15
N SER A 464 15.25 -11.19 -0.85
CA SER A 464 15.84 -11.62 -2.13
C SER A 464 14.98 -11.29 -3.37
N LYS A 465 14.06 -10.32 -3.27
CA LYS A 465 12.99 -10.00 -4.24
C LYS A 465 11.92 -11.09 -4.34
N LEU A 466 12.31 -12.34 -4.61
CA LEU A 466 11.46 -13.51 -4.48
C LEU A 466 11.22 -13.83 -2.99
N TRP A 467 10.05 -14.40 -2.69
CA TRP A 467 9.77 -15.02 -1.40
C TRP A 467 10.62 -16.28 -1.23
N SER A 468 11.42 -16.33 -0.16
CA SER A 468 12.29 -17.46 0.14
C SER A 468 12.23 -17.83 1.63
N ILE A 469 12.65 -19.05 1.97
CA ILE A 469 12.87 -19.44 3.36
C ILE A 469 14.23 -18.96 3.81
N TRP A 470 14.22 -18.24 4.92
CA TRP A 470 15.40 -17.81 5.63
C TRP A 470 15.50 -18.56 6.96
N LYS A 471 16.72 -18.98 7.28
CA LYS A 471 17.08 -19.57 8.57
C LYS A 471 17.72 -18.51 9.45
N ASN A 472 17.34 -18.42 10.72
CA ASN A 472 18.05 -17.64 11.73
C ASN A 472 18.53 -18.54 12.87
N ASN A 473 19.81 -18.40 13.25
CA ASN A 473 20.52 -19.21 14.25
C ASN A 473 20.90 -18.41 15.51
N LYS A 474 19.99 -17.51 15.95
CA LYS A 474 20.20 -16.45 16.96
C LYS A 474 21.21 -15.35 16.59
N VAL A 475 22.21 -15.62 15.75
CA VAL A 475 23.27 -14.68 15.38
C VAL A 475 23.02 -13.99 14.04
N SER A 476 22.75 -14.76 12.98
CA SER A 476 22.60 -14.25 11.61
C SER A 476 21.39 -14.86 10.89
N SER A 477 21.00 -14.29 9.75
CA SER A 477 19.99 -14.89 8.86
C SER A 477 20.62 -15.31 7.54
N LYS A 478 20.32 -16.52 7.06
CA LYS A 478 20.76 -17.04 5.75
C LYS A 478 19.55 -17.47 4.91
N ASN A 479 19.52 -17.13 3.61
CA ASN A 479 18.55 -17.68 2.68
C ASN A 479 18.95 -19.13 2.34
N ILE A 480 18.07 -20.09 2.61
CA ILE A 480 18.33 -21.51 2.33
C ILE A 480 17.65 -22.00 1.05
N THR A 481 16.63 -21.30 0.52
CA THR A 481 15.94 -21.62 -0.74
C THR A 481 16.24 -20.59 -1.83
N HIS A 482 17.49 -20.12 -1.92
CA HIS A 482 17.88 -19.09 -2.88
C HIS A 482 17.73 -19.59 -4.32
N SER A 483 17.23 -18.73 -5.21
CA SER A 483 17.06 -19.02 -6.66
C SER A 483 16.17 -20.22 -7.02
N LEU A 484 15.43 -20.82 -6.07
CA LEU A 484 14.56 -21.98 -6.36
C LEU A 484 13.17 -21.60 -6.90
N GLY A 485 12.75 -20.33 -6.77
CA GLY A 485 11.41 -19.85 -7.12
C GLY A 485 10.77 -19.05 -5.98
N ASN A 486 9.46 -18.82 -6.06
CA ASN A 486 8.70 -18.26 -4.93
C ASN A 486 8.27 -19.37 -3.99
N VAL A 487 8.52 -19.19 -2.70
CA VAL A 487 8.37 -20.25 -1.70
C VAL A 487 7.20 -19.98 -0.75
N GLY A 488 6.47 -21.03 -0.38
CA GLY A 488 5.35 -20.98 0.57
C GLY A 488 5.78 -20.95 2.04
N VAL A 489 4.81 -20.96 2.96
CA VAL A 489 5.08 -21.07 4.40
C VAL A 489 5.68 -22.46 4.70
N PRO A 490 6.81 -22.57 5.42
CA PRO A 490 7.42 -23.86 5.72
C PRO A 490 6.69 -24.56 6.87
N ALA A 491 6.79 -25.89 6.90
CA ALA A 491 6.44 -26.72 8.06
C ALA A 491 7.68 -27.49 8.51
N ILE A 492 8.02 -27.45 9.81
CA ILE A 492 9.23 -28.11 10.35
C ILE A 492 8.85 -29.42 11.05
N SER A 493 9.65 -30.45 10.85
CA SER A 493 9.56 -31.73 11.55
C SER A 493 9.72 -31.52 13.07
N PRO A 494 8.85 -32.09 13.93
CA PRO A 494 9.02 -32.03 15.38
C PRO A 494 10.26 -32.75 15.90
N VAL A 495 10.79 -33.71 15.14
CA VAL A 495 11.77 -34.71 15.59
C VAL A 495 13.09 -34.71 14.81
N SER A 496 13.20 -33.91 13.75
CA SER A 496 14.40 -33.84 12.90
C SER A 496 14.64 -32.42 12.39
N THR A 497 15.78 -32.21 11.74
CA THR A 497 16.14 -30.97 11.04
C THR A 497 15.48 -30.84 9.67
N ASP A 498 14.42 -31.61 9.38
CA ASP A 498 13.75 -31.59 8.08
C ASP A 498 12.58 -30.60 8.08
N PHE A 499 12.30 -30.03 6.91
CA PHE A 499 11.15 -29.15 6.70
C PHE A 499 10.50 -29.44 5.36
N ALA A 500 9.19 -29.24 5.30
CA ALA A 500 8.40 -29.34 4.08
C ALA A 500 8.04 -27.94 3.59
N VAL A 501 8.13 -27.73 2.27
CA VAL A 501 7.82 -26.44 1.67
C VAL A 501 7.39 -26.59 0.22
N ASN A 502 6.43 -25.75 -0.20
CA ASN A 502 6.06 -25.63 -1.61
C ASN A 502 6.93 -24.58 -2.29
N ILE A 503 7.43 -24.88 -3.47
CA ILE A 503 8.19 -23.97 -4.33
C ILE A 503 7.42 -23.81 -5.65
N MET A 504 7.24 -22.57 -6.08
CA MET A 504 6.58 -22.18 -7.32
C MET A 504 7.62 -21.66 -8.31
N THR A 505 7.68 -22.30 -9.48
CA THR A 505 8.46 -21.89 -10.65
C THR A 505 7.55 -21.67 -11.85
N ASP A 506 8.09 -21.21 -12.97
CA ASP A 506 7.35 -21.03 -14.22
C ASP A 506 6.78 -22.35 -14.78
N THR A 507 7.30 -23.50 -14.32
CA THR A 507 6.80 -24.85 -14.66
C THR A 507 5.72 -25.36 -13.70
N GLY A 508 5.36 -24.60 -12.67
CA GLY A 508 4.30 -24.93 -11.71
C GLY A 508 4.77 -25.02 -10.25
N ARG A 509 3.89 -25.58 -9.41
CA ARG A 509 4.10 -25.75 -7.96
C ARG A 509 4.59 -27.17 -7.66
N THR A 510 5.61 -27.30 -6.80
CA THR A 510 6.10 -28.61 -6.34
C THR A 510 6.38 -28.60 -4.84
N LEU A 511 6.01 -29.69 -4.17
CA LEU A 511 6.29 -29.92 -2.75
C LEU A 511 7.70 -30.50 -2.59
N TYR A 512 8.48 -29.95 -1.68
CA TYR A 512 9.83 -30.42 -1.35
C TYR A 512 9.94 -30.76 0.14
N ILE A 513 10.75 -31.77 0.46
CA ILE A 513 11.40 -31.89 1.77
C ILE A 513 12.80 -31.31 1.64
N GLY A 514 13.08 -30.26 2.41
CA GLY A 514 14.40 -29.69 2.61
C GLY A 514 14.98 -30.09 3.97
N ASN A 515 16.29 -29.93 4.15
CA ASN A 515 16.99 -30.16 5.41
C ASN A 515 17.72 -28.88 5.87
N ILE A 516 17.51 -28.48 7.13
CA ILE A 516 17.90 -27.18 7.71
C ILE A 516 19.42 -27.00 7.79
N GLU A 517 20.19 -28.08 7.91
CA GLU A 517 21.64 -28.04 8.09
C GLU A 517 22.39 -28.25 6.77
N SER A 518 21.99 -29.27 5.99
CA SER A 518 22.67 -29.63 4.75
C SER A 518 22.20 -28.84 3.52
N GLU A 519 21.06 -28.13 3.63
CA GLU A 519 20.45 -27.34 2.54
C GLU A 519 20.14 -28.16 1.28
N ASN A 520 20.03 -29.49 1.43
CA ASN A 520 19.57 -30.41 0.42
C ASN A 520 18.04 -30.42 0.31
N TYR A 521 17.52 -30.66 -0.89
CA TYR A 521 16.10 -30.73 -1.20
C TYR A 521 15.78 -31.98 -2.01
N ARG A 522 14.64 -32.62 -1.72
CA ARG A 522 14.03 -33.65 -2.57
C ARG A 522 12.58 -33.30 -2.88
N ALA A 523 12.20 -33.43 -4.15
CA ALA A 523 10.80 -33.30 -4.54
C ALA A 523 9.97 -34.46 -3.99
N ILE A 524 8.69 -34.21 -3.78
CA ILE A 524 7.71 -35.17 -3.26
C ILE A 524 6.59 -35.31 -4.28
N ASP A 525 6.32 -36.55 -4.72
CA ASP A 525 5.15 -36.84 -5.53
C ASP A 525 3.89 -36.80 -4.66
N THR A 526 2.97 -35.91 -5.02
CA THR A 526 1.66 -35.71 -4.38
C THR A 526 0.54 -36.42 -5.12
N GLN A 527 0.85 -37.31 -6.06
CA GLN A 527 -0.09 -38.08 -6.88
C GLN A 527 -1.09 -37.16 -7.62
N GLY A 528 -0.54 -36.11 -8.22
CA GLY A 528 -1.26 -35.09 -8.98
C GLY A 528 -2.17 -34.18 -8.14
N LEU A 529 -1.91 -34.01 -6.85
CA LEU A 529 -2.56 -33.00 -6.01
C LEU A 529 -1.68 -31.76 -5.87
N GLU A 530 -2.25 -30.57 -5.94
CA GLU A 530 -1.62 -29.40 -5.34
C GLU A 530 -1.72 -29.51 -3.82
N ALA A 531 -0.59 -29.33 -3.12
CA ALA A 531 -0.51 -29.33 -1.66
C ALA A 531 -0.40 -27.90 -1.13
N GLU A 532 -1.23 -27.54 -0.16
CA GLU A 532 -1.19 -26.25 0.56
C GLU A 532 -1.26 -26.46 2.07
N ASN A 533 -0.89 -25.44 2.85
CA ASN A 533 -1.07 -25.40 4.31
C ASN A 533 -0.48 -26.62 5.02
N LEU A 534 0.84 -26.80 4.85
CA LEU A 534 1.58 -27.97 5.32
C LEU A 534 1.68 -28.02 6.85
N SER A 535 1.59 -29.21 7.43
CA SER A 535 2.01 -29.51 8.81
C SER A 535 2.63 -30.91 8.89
N TRP A 536 3.36 -31.19 9.97
CA TRP A 536 3.92 -32.50 10.25
C TRP A 536 3.14 -33.22 11.35
N SER A 537 3.07 -34.54 11.23
CA SER A 537 2.78 -35.45 12.35
C SER A 537 3.82 -35.33 13.47
N GLN A 538 3.41 -35.62 14.71
CA GLN A 538 4.30 -35.54 15.88
C GLN A 538 5.43 -36.59 15.83
N ASP A 539 5.26 -37.68 15.05
CA ASP A 539 6.29 -38.70 14.80
C ASP A 539 7.27 -38.34 13.66
N GLY A 540 7.03 -37.23 12.94
CA GLY A 540 7.85 -36.80 11.80
C GLY A 540 7.80 -37.72 10.57
N ARG A 541 6.89 -38.71 10.51
CA ARG A 541 6.81 -39.67 9.39
C ARG A 541 5.82 -39.25 8.31
N HIS A 542 4.93 -38.33 8.62
CA HIS A 542 3.83 -37.90 7.76
C HIS A 542 3.70 -36.39 7.66
N LEU A 543 3.30 -35.91 6.48
CA LEU A 543 2.78 -34.57 6.27
C LEU A 543 1.26 -34.59 6.21
N TYR A 544 0.63 -33.59 6.83
CA TYR A 544 -0.75 -33.22 6.52
C TYR A 544 -0.76 -31.96 5.67
N PHE A 545 -1.67 -31.90 4.69
CA PHE A 545 -1.83 -30.74 3.82
C PHE A 545 -3.25 -30.68 3.26
N LYS A 546 -3.69 -29.48 2.87
CA LYS A 546 -4.85 -29.28 2.01
C LYS A 546 -4.46 -29.68 0.60
N GLY A 547 -4.98 -30.82 0.12
CA GLY A 547 -4.77 -31.32 -1.22
C GLY A 547 -5.94 -30.97 -2.13
N PHE A 548 -5.69 -30.49 -3.35
CA PHE A 548 -6.74 -30.28 -4.35
C PHE A 548 -6.29 -30.60 -5.78
N ALA A 549 -7.23 -31.14 -6.58
CA ALA A 549 -7.13 -31.31 -8.04
C ALA A 549 -8.50 -31.70 -8.61
N ASP A 550 -9.03 -30.95 -9.58
CA ASP A 550 -10.36 -31.14 -10.17
C ASP A 550 -11.49 -31.30 -9.14
N LYS A 551 -11.90 -32.55 -8.88
CA LYS A 551 -12.98 -32.94 -7.94
C LYS A 551 -12.45 -33.39 -6.57
N ARG A 552 -11.13 -33.48 -6.38
CA ARG A 552 -10.45 -33.80 -5.12
C ARG A 552 -10.19 -32.49 -4.36
N ASN A 553 -10.60 -32.40 -3.10
CA ASN A 553 -10.37 -31.22 -2.25
C ASN A 553 -10.55 -31.57 -0.76
N GLY A 554 -9.50 -31.55 0.04
CA GLY A 554 -9.60 -31.76 1.49
C GLY A 554 -8.25 -31.91 2.16
N ILE A 555 -8.22 -32.34 3.42
CA ILE A 555 -6.98 -32.71 4.10
C ILE A 555 -6.54 -34.10 3.66
N TYR A 556 -5.28 -34.21 3.28
CA TYR A 556 -4.57 -35.44 2.99
C TYR A 556 -3.45 -35.66 4.00
N LYS A 557 -3.08 -36.93 4.21
CA LYS A 557 -1.93 -37.38 4.97
C LYS A 557 -1.02 -38.16 4.02
N LEU A 558 0.26 -37.77 3.94
CA LEU A 558 1.26 -38.42 3.10
C LEU A 558 2.42 -38.92 3.95
N ASN A 559 2.78 -40.18 3.82
CA ASN A 559 4.01 -40.71 4.40
C ASN A 559 5.23 -40.24 3.60
N VAL A 560 6.16 -39.52 4.22
CA VAL A 560 7.26 -38.85 3.51
C VAL A 560 8.32 -39.80 2.95
N ASN A 561 8.29 -41.08 3.35
CA ASN A 561 9.26 -42.10 2.94
C ASN A 561 8.66 -43.14 1.98
N SER A 562 7.44 -43.61 2.20
CA SER A 562 6.77 -44.57 1.30
C SER A 562 6.00 -43.92 0.15
N GLY A 563 5.66 -42.62 0.26
CA GLY A 563 4.77 -41.95 -0.70
C GLY A 563 3.29 -42.36 -0.58
N GLU A 564 2.94 -43.14 0.45
CA GLU A 564 1.57 -43.54 0.76
C GLU A 564 0.69 -42.33 1.10
N LEU A 565 -0.43 -42.18 0.40
CA LEU A 565 -1.31 -41.01 0.45
C LEU A 565 -2.72 -41.41 0.87
N GLU A 566 -3.18 -40.88 2.01
CA GLU A 566 -4.48 -41.10 2.61
C GLU A 566 -5.30 -39.79 2.56
N GLN A 567 -6.57 -39.84 2.15
CA GLN A 567 -7.48 -38.68 2.26
C GLN A 567 -8.20 -38.73 3.62
N ILE A 568 -8.00 -37.71 4.44
CA ILE A 568 -8.52 -37.62 5.81
C ILE A 568 -9.93 -37.01 5.85
N THR A 569 -10.20 -36.01 5.02
CA THR A 569 -11.50 -35.32 4.95
C THR A 569 -11.94 -35.13 3.50
N GLN A 570 -13.23 -35.32 3.19
CA GLN A 570 -13.70 -35.24 1.80
C GLN A 570 -13.84 -33.82 1.22
N GLN A 571 -14.12 -32.80 2.06
CA GLN A 571 -14.31 -31.40 1.65
C GLN A 571 -14.02 -30.43 2.81
N LYS A 572 -13.94 -29.14 2.50
CA LYS A 572 -13.85 -27.97 3.40
C LYS A 572 -12.62 -27.84 4.30
N GLY A 573 -11.86 -28.89 4.61
CA GLY A 573 -10.65 -28.76 5.44
C GLY A 573 -9.59 -27.86 4.81
N VAL A 574 -9.02 -26.93 5.59
CA VAL A 574 -8.04 -25.93 5.10
C VAL A 574 -6.65 -26.09 5.73
N TYR A 575 -6.59 -26.41 7.02
CA TYR A 575 -5.36 -26.69 7.75
C TYR A 575 -5.67 -27.78 8.79
N ALA A 576 -4.69 -28.61 9.11
CA ALA A 576 -4.82 -29.66 10.11
C ALA A 576 -3.50 -29.87 10.86
N ILE A 577 -3.59 -30.24 12.13
CA ILE A 577 -2.46 -30.65 12.98
C ILE A 577 -2.83 -31.87 13.82
N GLU A 578 -1.85 -32.67 14.21
CA GLU A 578 -2.03 -33.71 15.23
C GLU A 578 -2.09 -33.11 16.65
N GLY A 579 -3.03 -33.61 17.44
CA GLY A 579 -3.21 -33.31 18.85
C GLY A 579 -2.33 -34.17 19.75
N LYS A 580 -2.95 -34.83 20.72
CA LYS A 580 -2.27 -35.69 21.71
C LYS A 580 -1.75 -37.01 21.15
N ASP A 581 -2.33 -37.47 20.04
CA ASP A 581 -2.00 -38.71 19.35
C ASP A 581 -2.32 -38.60 17.85
N SER A 582 -2.00 -39.64 17.07
CA SER A 582 -2.21 -39.69 15.62
C SER A 582 -3.66 -39.97 15.19
N ASN A 583 -4.59 -40.13 16.14
CA ASN A 583 -6.03 -40.27 15.90
C ASN A 583 -6.78 -38.94 16.14
N THR A 584 -6.24 -38.08 17.00
CA THR A 584 -6.79 -36.77 17.36
C THR A 584 -6.24 -35.70 16.41
N LEU A 585 -7.09 -35.14 15.53
CA LEU A 585 -6.73 -34.01 14.69
C LEU A 585 -7.49 -32.73 15.07
N TYR A 586 -6.83 -31.58 14.94
CA TYR A 586 -7.46 -30.27 15.01
C TYR A 586 -7.39 -29.59 13.64
N LEU A 587 -8.51 -29.08 13.14
CA LEU A 587 -8.65 -28.56 11.78
C LEU A 587 -9.34 -27.19 11.75
N SER A 588 -9.03 -26.38 10.74
CA SER A 588 -9.86 -25.24 10.31
C SER A 588 -10.63 -25.58 9.04
N GLN A 589 -11.80 -24.97 8.84
CA GLN A 589 -12.60 -25.15 7.62
C GLN A 589 -12.70 -23.89 6.75
N PHE A 590 -12.94 -24.09 5.45
CA PHE A 590 -13.10 -23.03 4.47
C PHE A 590 -14.34 -22.18 4.77
N ASP A 591 -14.13 -20.87 4.70
CA ASP A 591 -15.11 -19.79 4.93
C ASP A 591 -15.89 -19.85 6.25
N GLN A 592 -15.36 -20.56 7.26
CA GLN A 592 -15.99 -20.70 8.58
C GLN A 592 -15.03 -20.28 9.69
N ASN A 593 -15.53 -19.60 10.71
CA ASN A 593 -14.77 -19.30 11.91
C ASN A 593 -14.72 -20.54 12.82
N GLY A 594 -13.56 -20.85 13.39
CA GLY A 594 -13.41 -21.85 14.43
C GLY A 594 -12.29 -22.86 14.22
N ILE A 595 -12.21 -23.79 15.16
CA ILE A 595 -11.37 -25.00 15.10
C ILE A 595 -12.25 -26.21 15.40
N TRP A 596 -12.09 -27.26 14.61
CA TRP A 596 -12.81 -28.53 14.75
C TRP A 596 -11.87 -29.60 15.29
N HIS A 597 -12.35 -30.36 16.28
CA HIS A 597 -11.77 -31.64 16.67
C HIS A 597 -12.30 -32.73 15.75
N PHE A 598 -11.41 -33.57 15.22
CA PHE A 598 -11.73 -34.74 14.41
C PHE A 598 -11.05 -35.97 14.97
N ASP A 599 -11.85 -36.99 15.30
CA ASP A 599 -11.38 -38.30 15.72
C ASP A 599 -11.35 -39.23 14.50
N ARG A 600 -10.14 -39.66 14.11
CA ARG A 600 -9.93 -40.56 12.96
C ARG A 600 -10.45 -41.98 13.18
N THR A 601 -10.68 -42.41 14.42
CA THR A 601 -11.19 -43.76 14.73
C THR A 601 -12.70 -43.86 14.57
N THR A 602 -13.44 -42.82 14.98
CA THR A 602 -14.91 -42.77 14.87
C THR A 602 -15.39 -41.99 13.64
N GLY A 603 -14.53 -41.18 13.02
CA GLY A 603 -14.90 -40.25 11.96
C GLY A 603 -15.72 -39.05 12.43
N GLN A 604 -15.87 -38.85 13.75
CA GLN A 604 -16.66 -37.74 14.30
C GLN A 604 -15.90 -36.43 14.22
N MET A 605 -16.63 -35.36 13.85
CA MET A 605 -16.10 -33.99 13.78
C MET A 605 -16.99 -33.04 14.58
N ASN A 606 -16.40 -32.39 15.58
CA ASN A 606 -17.09 -31.45 16.47
C ASN A 606 -16.37 -30.10 16.49
N GLN A 607 -17.10 -28.99 16.48
CA GLN A 607 -16.50 -27.66 16.62
C GLN A 607 -16.10 -27.44 18.09
N LEU A 608 -14.82 -27.11 18.32
CA LEU A 608 -14.24 -26.90 19.65
C LEU A 608 -14.34 -25.43 20.08
N THR A 609 -14.24 -24.51 19.13
CA THR A 609 -14.40 -23.06 19.33
C THR A 609 -14.77 -22.40 18.00
N ASP A 610 -15.45 -21.26 18.04
CA ASP A 610 -15.78 -20.38 16.92
C ASP A 610 -14.87 -19.13 16.86
N LYS A 611 -13.99 -18.94 17.84
CA LYS A 611 -13.23 -17.69 18.00
C LYS A 611 -12.06 -17.50 17.03
N LEU A 612 -11.59 -18.55 16.35
CA LEU A 612 -10.58 -18.43 15.29
C LEU A 612 -11.24 -17.86 14.03
N ALA A 613 -10.87 -16.66 13.58
CA ALA A 613 -11.46 -16.08 12.38
C ALA A 613 -11.08 -16.88 11.12
N LYS A 614 -12.00 -16.97 10.15
CA LYS A 614 -11.86 -17.77 8.92
C LYS A 614 -10.61 -17.50 8.06
N TYR A 615 -10.00 -16.31 8.19
CA TYR A 615 -8.75 -15.94 7.51
C TYR A 615 -7.48 -16.19 8.35
N ASP A 616 -7.62 -16.67 9.58
CA ASP A 616 -6.53 -17.06 10.48
C ASP A 616 -6.40 -18.59 10.56
N TYR A 617 -6.81 -19.29 9.49
CA TYR A 617 -6.91 -20.75 9.40
C TYR A 617 -5.62 -21.53 9.76
N GLY A 618 -4.46 -20.89 9.79
CA GLY A 618 -3.17 -21.50 10.17
C GLY A 618 -2.58 -20.97 11.48
N ALA A 619 -3.30 -20.12 12.21
CA ALA A 619 -2.82 -19.43 13.42
C ALA A 619 -3.21 -20.19 14.70
N PHE A 620 -2.99 -21.50 14.70
CA PHE A 620 -3.19 -22.35 15.88
C PHE A 620 -2.21 -23.53 15.92
N TYR A 621 -1.95 -24.05 17.12
CA TYR A 621 -1.08 -25.21 17.34
C TYR A 621 -1.43 -25.94 18.66
N TYR A 622 -1.03 -27.20 18.78
CA TYR A 622 -1.20 -28.00 19.99
C TYR A 622 0.13 -28.18 20.72
N GLU A 623 0.16 -27.89 22.02
CA GLU A 623 1.35 -27.94 22.87
C GLU A 623 0.95 -28.04 24.36
N GLN A 624 1.68 -28.82 25.17
CA GLN A 624 1.47 -28.95 26.62
C GLN A 624 0.03 -29.32 27.07
N GLY A 625 -0.75 -30.02 26.24
CA GLY A 625 -2.15 -30.36 26.55
C GLY A 625 -3.17 -29.26 26.24
N TYR A 626 -2.73 -28.15 25.64
CA TYR A 626 -3.57 -27.04 25.21
C TYR A 626 -3.49 -26.86 23.69
N LEU A 627 -4.60 -26.38 23.13
CA LEU A 627 -4.66 -25.83 21.78
C LEU A 627 -4.56 -24.31 21.89
N TYR A 628 -3.48 -23.73 21.39
CA TYR A 628 -3.24 -22.28 21.33
C TYR A 628 -3.73 -21.75 19.99
N PHE A 629 -4.42 -20.61 19.97
CA PHE A 629 -4.98 -20.03 18.75
C PHE A 629 -5.16 -18.51 18.81
N LEU A 630 -5.27 -17.87 17.65
CA LEU A 630 -5.57 -16.44 17.54
C LEU A 630 -7.08 -16.19 17.47
N ALA A 631 -7.59 -15.34 18.36
CA ALA A 631 -8.92 -14.74 18.30
C ALA A 631 -8.81 -13.26 17.94
N ARG A 632 -9.86 -12.68 17.36
CA ARG A 632 -9.92 -11.25 17.01
C ARG A 632 -11.28 -10.65 17.37
N ASP A 633 -11.24 -9.42 17.84
CA ASP A 633 -12.41 -8.54 17.99
C ASP A 633 -12.09 -7.14 17.44
N ALA A 634 -12.93 -6.14 17.74
CA ALA A 634 -12.76 -4.78 17.22
C ALA A 634 -11.60 -4.00 17.88
N GLU A 635 -11.16 -4.42 19.08
CA GLU A 635 -10.15 -3.73 19.88
C GLU A 635 -8.82 -4.51 19.92
N PHE A 636 -8.87 -5.84 19.90
CA PHE A 636 -7.72 -6.71 20.15
C PHE A 636 -7.57 -7.90 19.20
N ASP A 637 -6.30 -8.18 18.88
CA ASP A 637 -5.84 -9.50 18.44
C ASP A 637 -5.40 -10.28 19.69
N THR A 638 -6.13 -11.33 20.06
CA THR A 638 -5.94 -12.06 21.32
C THR A 638 -5.44 -13.48 21.08
N ILE A 639 -4.23 -13.82 21.55
CA ILE A 639 -3.79 -15.20 21.66
C ILE A 639 -4.54 -15.83 22.85
N MET A 640 -5.30 -16.87 22.56
CA MET A 640 -6.02 -17.68 23.54
C MET A 640 -5.45 -19.11 23.57
N ARG A 641 -5.77 -19.84 24.63
CA ARG A 641 -5.58 -21.30 24.70
C ARG A 641 -6.83 -21.98 25.24
N ILE A 642 -7.06 -23.22 24.83
CA ILE A 642 -8.19 -24.03 25.26
C ILE A 642 -7.70 -25.45 25.57
N LYS A 643 -8.25 -26.07 26.61
CA LYS A 643 -7.93 -27.45 26.99
C LYS A 643 -8.93 -28.40 26.31
N PRO A 644 -8.55 -29.17 25.26
CA PRO A 644 -9.55 -29.86 24.44
C PRO A 644 -10.26 -31.02 25.12
N ASP A 645 -9.65 -31.60 26.15
CA ASP A 645 -10.20 -32.69 26.95
C ASP A 645 -11.01 -32.19 28.18
N SER A 646 -11.39 -30.90 28.25
CA SER A 646 -12.15 -30.32 29.39
C SER A 646 -13.64 -30.17 29.09
N GLU A 647 -14.52 -30.52 30.04
CA GLU A 647 -15.99 -30.53 29.85
C GLU A 647 -16.60 -29.20 29.39
N HIS A 648 -15.99 -28.07 29.77
CA HIS A 648 -16.53 -26.73 29.51
C HIS A 648 -15.80 -25.97 28.39
N HIS A 649 -14.75 -26.56 27.79
CA HIS A 649 -14.08 -26.02 26.60
C HIS A 649 -13.82 -24.51 26.64
N THR A 650 -13.48 -23.96 27.81
CA THR A 650 -13.45 -22.52 28.04
C THR A 650 -12.09 -21.93 27.60
N PRO A 651 -12.04 -20.97 26.66
CA PRO A 651 -10.77 -20.37 26.26
C PRO A 651 -10.21 -19.41 27.32
N GLU A 652 -8.94 -19.59 27.65
CA GLU A 652 -8.13 -18.72 28.50
C GLU A 652 -7.35 -17.70 27.64
N VAL A 653 -7.22 -16.45 28.10
CA VAL A 653 -6.37 -15.44 27.45
C VAL A 653 -4.90 -15.67 27.81
N VAL A 654 -4.03 -15.71 26.79
CA VAL A 654 -2.56 -15.80 26.96
C VAL A 654 -1.92 -14.42 26.74
N ARG A 655 -2.33 -13.70 25.69
CA ARG A 655 -1.88 -12.32 25.43
C ARG A 655 -2.84 -11.57 24.52
N GLN A 656 -2.93 -10.26 24.69
CA GLN A 656 -3.59 -9.34 23.77
C GLN A 656 -2.57 -8.43 23.07
N TYR A 657 -2.86 -8.08 21.82
CA TYR A 657 -2.25 -7.01 21.03
C TYR A 657 -3.39 -6.11 20.52
N PRO A 658 -3.13 -4.84 20.14
CA PRO A 658 -4.14 -4.03 19.45
C PRO A 658 -4.65 -4.75 18.19
N ALA A 659 -5.91 -4.53 17.82
CA ALA A 659 -6.53 -5.13 16.63
C ALA A 659 -5.65 -5.00 15.38
N ASP A 660 -5.64 -6.04 14.55
CA ASP A 660 -4.91 -6.14 13.27
C ASP A 660 -3.37 -6.01 13.37
N SER A 661 -2.79 -6.10 14.59
CA SER A 661 -1.34 -6.15 14.83
C SER A 661 -0.71 -7.50 14.44
N VAL A 662 -1.39 -8.61 14.68
CA VAL A 662 -0.95 -9.97 14.37
C VAL A 662 -1.29 -10.31 12.92
N ARG A 663 -0.30 -10.76 12.15
CA ARG A 663 -0.47 -11.09 10.74
C ARG A 663 -1.47 -12.24 10.54
N LYS A 664 -2.37 -12.10 9.56
CA LYS A 664 -3.37 -13.13 9.20
C LYS A 664 -2.75 -14.43 8.70
N PHE A 665 -3.56 -15.47 8.54
CA PHE A 665 -3.19 -16.83 8.08
C PHE A 665 -2.35 -17.61 9.10
N PHE A 666 -1.02 -17.49 9.09
CA PHE A 666 -0.07 -18.30 9.89
C PHE A 666 0.67 -17.46 10.95
N GLY A 667 0.04 -16.40 11.45
CA GLY A 667 0.66 -15.41 12.33
C GLY A 667 1.15 -15.90 13.69
N LEU A 668 0.77 -17.11 14.09
CA LEU A 668 1.06 -17.73 15.39
C LEU A 668 1.57 -19.16 15.22
N SER A 669 2.59 -19.58 15.99
CA SER A 669 2.99 -21.00 16.11
C SER A 669 3.82 -21.27 17.36
N ARG A 670 3.94 -22.54 17.77
CA ARG A 670 4.83 -22.99 18.87
C ARG A 670 6.29 -22.57 18.65
N ALA A 671 7.03 -22.46 19.76
CA ALA A 671 8.49 -22.36 19.76
C ALA A 671 9.13 -23.52 20.54
N ASP A 672 9.75 -23.24 21.68
CA ASP A 672 10.56 -24.17 22.48
C ASP A 672 9.79 -24.92 23.58
N GLY A 673 8.48 -24.72 23.68
CA GLY A 673 7.62 -25.27 24.74
C GLY A 673 7.39 -24.30 25.91
N GLU A 674 8.30 -23.37 26.17
CA GLU A 674 8.15 -22.30 27.17
C GLU A 674 7.78 -20.94 26.52
N SER A 675 7.73 -20.91 25.20
CA SER A 675 7.45 -19.72 24.40
C SER A 675 6.72 -20.05 23.09
N TYR A 676 6.20 -18.99 22.44
CA TYR A 676 5.56 -19.04 21.13
C TYR A 676 6.18 -18.01 20.18
N LEU A 677 6.01 -18.23 18.87
CA LEU A 677 6.34 -17.27 17.83
C LEU A 677 5.06 -16.54 17.38
N VAL A 678 5.14 -15.20 17.28
CA VAL A 678 4.11 -14.37 16.65
C VAL A 678 4.72 -13.47 15.58
N THR A 679 4.01 -13.32 14.46
CA THR A 679 4.33 -12.40 13.37
C THR A 679 3.52 -11.12 13.54
N LEU A 680 4.20 -10.01 13.79
CA LEU A 680 3.59 -8.71 14.07
C LEU A 680 3.87 -7.73 12.92
N LYS A 681 2.88 -6.90 12.59
CA LYS A 681 3.06 -5.77 11.68
C LYS A 681 3.90 -4.69 12.35
N LEU A 682 4.82 -4.11 11.57
CA LEU A 682 5.65 -2.97 11.96
C LEU A 682 5.25 -1.70 11.21
N ALA A 683 4.94 -1.85 9.92
CA ALA A 683 4.41 -0.80 9.07
C ALA A 683 3.40 -1.41 8.08
N ASN A 684 2.32 -0.69 7.85
CA ASN A 684 1.37 -0.93 6.77
C ASN A 684 1.07 0.44 6.18
N GLU A 685 2.02 0.94 5.41
CA GLU A 685 2.00 2.29 4.84
C GLU A 685 1.86 2.22 3.32
N ALA A 686 1.50 3.32 2.69
CA ALA A 686 1.65 3.50 1.25
C ALA A 686 1.95 4.96 0.96
N ASP A 687 2.99 5.23 0.16
CA ASP A 687 3.31 6.58 -0.32
C ASP A 687 3.09 6.67 -1.84
N VAL A 688 2.89 7.89 -2.34
CA VAL A 688 2.90 8.20 -3.77
C VAL A 688 4.30 8.58 -4.25
N TYR A 689 4.70 7.97 -5.36
CA TYR A 689 5.94 8.25 -6.09
C TYR A 689 5.62 8.71 -7.51
N GLY A 690 6.33 9.74 -7.99
CA GLY A 690 6.31 10.18 -9.38
C GLY A 690 7.47 9.56 -10.16
N TYR A 691 7.17 9.00 -11.32
CA TYR A 691 8.13 8.43 -12.26
C TYR A 691 8.23 9.32 -13.50
N SER A 692 9.42 9.85 -13.78
CA SER A 692 9.67 10.67 -14.97
C SER A 692 9.55 9.86 -16.26
N LEU A 693 8.59 10.23 -17.10
CA LEU A 693 8.44 9.72 -18.46
C LEU A 693 9.37 10.52 -19.39
N THR A 694 10.66 10.20 -19.33
CA THR A 694 11.62 10.69 -20.34
C THR A 694 11.38 9.97 -21.65
N ALA A 695 11.19 10.74 -22.72
CA ALA A 695 11.16 10.19 -24.07
C ALA A 695 12.55 9.63 -24.44
N ASN A 696 12.58 8.34 -24.77
CA ASN A 696 13.64 7.72 -25.57
C ASN A 696 13.21 7.75 -27.04
#